data_AF-A0A8H5G9H0-F1
#
_entry.id   AF-A0A8H5G9H0-F1
#
_cell.length_a   1.000
_cell.length_b   1.000
_cell.length_c   1.000
_cell.angle_alpha   90.00
_cell.angle_beta   90.00
_cell.angle_gamma   90.00
#
_symmetry.space_group_name_H-M   'P 1'
#
loop_
_entity.id
_entity.type
_entity.pdbx_description
1 polymer ?
#
loop_
_entity_poly.entity_id
_entity_poly.type
_entity_poly.pdbx_seq_one_letter_code
_entity_poly.pdbx_strand_id
1 'polypeptide(L)'
;MRRDVRILLVGDEGVGKSTIVTSLIKESFVAHVQHIVPEVTIPPEVTPENVTTYIVDSGAGPQDRAHLESEIRKAHVICVVYSIDNPNSFDRIPTFWLPHFRQLGVNVPVILVGNKIDLRGGEVTNEALEDEIIPIMNEFKEVETCVECSAKLPLNVSEVFYFAQKAVLHPTAPLYDSRDHVLKPACVAALRRIFKLCDTNKDGILDASELNEFQRKCFDAPLQLQELEGIKAMVQEHAEGGVRDGGLTEAGFLYLHTIFIQRGRLETTWTVLRKFGYAEDLRLTEAFLAPKFDVPSDCSVELSPLGYRFFTDIFETFDQDQDGALKTDELEEVFSTSPGNPWAVQKFPDTTLSDDAGAVTLQGWLAQWSTYEISMTTLLDHKTTLAYLAYLGYPGESQTEALQVTRARKIDRRKGKVTRNVFLCYVCGAAGSGKTSLLREFAGKPFNPAYEPTSKPISVVNSVDIDGSEKYLVLQEFGSRYEAETLRSSKKITDQPDVIVYVHDSSDTNSFSYISNLRMIGEIRKRGGVIMECALLFKETKSEVTISQPQPCLPAYSYPTNLFSPSRFFNLNNMDLDLDMDSAGLQPAFEPQPQVSNVRTTEEAQQQQQQQQQRISDQDKKMLDLVFIQDCTGSQGSYISSATKNIEAICAYIFESGKLQHPEDLRVGLVAFRDHPPQDHTYVTRNFGFSSDISKVHKDLSSLYASGGGDGPEAVTAAMAEVLKMEWREKASKMVVLIADAPPHGIGEYGDGFDDGSPDGYDPLQLAREMAGRGITLFFVACEPALSGYSKYQYATDFYQAITNITSGLMLPLTTADLLAHAIVGSVLENLDMERLIREVGQAVASRIIGNNESVDDVARELHERLLLRNESTKKVVIESIYKESEEAKHNVSVFMHAPSLADARPLLKRVHGTRFTDKYLQSRQHLSRHSYPMGSLYTPSRSPPPKIKPLPTITRSPPSSPPRKVVSDFATFGVSKNASVFGTAVQSTPFSLAGGKAAFGAIRPGAARTGFDDEEDEEDSSTTNGQKVELREGEISLEQARRITMQSAWRGFRS
;
A
#
# COMPACT_ATOMS: atom_id res chain seq x y z
N MET A 1 7.92 5.56 14.04
CA MET A 1 7.22 6.47 13.12
C MET A 1 6.85 7.72 13.89
N ARG A 2 7.19 8.90 13.35
CA ARG A 2 6.71 10.19 13.86
C ARG A 2 5.18 10.24 13.84
N ARG A 3 4.58 11.03 14.73
CA ARG A 3 3.12 11.30 14.77
C ARG A 3 2.74 12.61 14.08
N ASP A 4 3.77 13.39 13.74
CA ASP A 4 3.71 14.74 13.23
C ASP A 4 4.82 15.02 12.20
N VAL A 5 4.48 15.76 11.16
CA VAL A 5 5.41 16.29 10.14
C VAL A 5 5.29 17.81 10.11
N ARG A 6 6.41 18.52 10.00
CA ARG A 6 6.44 19.99 9.91
C ARG A 6 7.14 20.44 8.63
N ILE A 7 6.35 20.95 7.70
CA ILE A 7 6.73 21.40 6.37
C ILE A 7 6.93 22.91 6.40
N LEU A 8 8.15 23.37 6.16
CA LEU A 8 8.48 24.80 6.10
C LEU A 8 8.68 25.24 4.65
N LEU A 9 7.87 26.20 4.17
CA LEU A 9 8.12 26.85 2.89
C LEU A 9 9.11 28.00 3.09
N VAL A 10 10.22 27.96 2.35
CA VAL A 10 11.25 29.01 2.28
C VAL A 10 11.51 29.39 0.83
N GLY A 11 12.35 30.39 0.58
CA GLY A 11 12.57 30.95 -0.76
C GLY A 11 12.36 32.46 -0.78
N ASP A 12 12.66 33.07 -1.93
CA ASP A 12 12.77 34.51 -2.10
C ASP A 12 11.43 35.28 -1.95
N GLU A 13 11.50 36.60 -1.99
CA GLU A 13 10.31 37.46 -2.01
C GLU A 13 9.61 37.34 -3.39
N GLY A 14 8.27 37.38 -3.41
CA GLY A 14 7.49 37.29 -4.66
C GLY A 14 7.41 35.90 -5.33
N VAL A 15 8.06 34.86 -4.79
CA VAL A 15 8.01 33.48 -5.35
C VAL A 15 6.69 32.74 -5.08
N GLY A 16 5.82 33.26 -4.22
CA GLY A 16 4.46 32.74 -4.02
C GLY A 16 4.27 31.65 -2.94
N LYS A 17 5.16 31.57 -1.94
CA LYS A 17 5.02 30.67 -0.77
C LYS A 17 3.62 30.74 -0.13
N SER A 18 3.20 31.93 0.28
CA SER A 18 1.90 32.25 0.86
C SER A 18 0.71 31.88 -0.04
N THR A 19 0.88 31.98 -1.37
CA THR A 19 -0.15 31.57 -2.34
C THR A 19 -0.24 30.05 -2.49
N ILE A 20 0.86 29.30 -2.42
CA ILE A 20 0.83 27.82 -2.41
C ILE A 20 0.04 27.32 -1.19
N VAL A 21 0.39 27.82 0.01
CA VAL A 21 -0.31 27.45 1.26
C VAL A 21 -1.79 27.83 1.21
N THR A 22 -2.13 29.03 0.72
CA THR A 22 -3.54 29.46 0.62
C THR A 22 -4.33 28.67 -0.43
N SER A 23 -3.70 28.32 -1.56
CA SER A 23 -4.34 27.53 -2.62
C SER A 23 -4.65 26.10 -2.16
N LEU A 24 -3.82 25.50 -1.31
CA LEU A 24 -4.09 24.19 -0.69
C LEU A 24 -5.33 24.25 0.21
N ILE A 25 -5.46 25.28 1.06
CA ILE A 25 -6.56 25.39 2.03
C ILE A 25 -7.91 25.67 1.35
N LYS A 26 -7.90 26.44 0.25
CA LYS A 26 -9.13 26.97 -0.37
C LYS A 26 -9.50 26.32 -1.71
N GLU A 27 -8.70 25.36 -2.19
CA GLU A 27 -8.80 24.78 -3.53
C GLU A 27 -8.83 25.82 -4.68
N SER A 28 -8.35 27.05 -4.41
CA SER A 28 -8.54 28.21 -5.28
C SER A 28 -7.49 29.30 -5.06
N PHE A 29 -7.16 30.03 -6.13
CA PHE A 29 -6.17 31.10 -6.10
C PHE A 29 -6.70 32.36 -5.41
N VAL A 30 -5.90 32.91 -4.48
CA VAL A 30 -6.18 34.19 -3.82
C VAL A 30 -5.11 35.20 -4.23
N ALA A 31 -5.50 36.21 -5.00
CA ALA A 31 -4.59 37.25 -5.49
C ALA A 31 -4.00 38.14 -4.38
N HIS A 32 -4.74 38.34 -3.28
CA HIS A 32 -4.34 39.16 -2.14
C HIS A 32 -4.23 38.31 -0.87
N VAL A 33 -3.04 37.77 -0.62
CA VAL A 33 -2.69 37.01 0.60
C VAL A 33 -1.89 37.87 1.58
N GLN A 34 -1.86 37.46 2.85
CA GLN A 34 -1.01 38.07 3.87
C GLN A 34 0.47 37.73 3.60
N HIS A 35 1.39 38.61 4.00
CA HIS A 35 2.84 38.44 3.80
C HIS A 35 3.42 37.16 4.44
N ILE A 36 2.78 36.67 5.51
CA ILE A 36 3.00 35.34 6.09
C ILE A 36 1.61 34.77 6.42
N VAL A 37 1.31 33.56 5.96
CA VAL A 37 0.11 32.81 6.35
C VAL A 37 0.31 32.19 7.75
N PRO A 38 -0.68 32.26 8.67
CA PRO A 38 -0.60 31.57 9.96
C PRO A 38 -0.39 30.05 9.79
N GLU A 39 0.32 29.43 10.75
CA GLU A 39 0.61 27.98 10.74
C GLU A 39 -0.66 27.14 10.57
N VAL A 40 -0.67 26.30 9.54
CA VAL A 40 -1.81 25.45 9.18
C VAL A 40 -1.59 24.08 9.79
N THR A 41 -2.59 23.54 10.48
CA THR A 41 -2.55 22.15 10.97
C THR A 41 -3.54 21.32 10.15
N ILE A 42 -3.01 20.38 9.37
CA ILE A 42 -3.79 19.33 8.71
C ILE A 42 -3.89 18.15 9.71
N PRO A 43 -5.11 17.75 10.12
CA PRO A 43 -5.28 16.64 11.05
C PRO A 43 -4.97 15.29 10.38
N PRO A 44 -4.59 14.25 11.14
CA PRO A 44 -4.12 12.99 10.56
C PRO A 44 -5.18 12.31 9.69
N GLU A 45 -6.46 12.39 10.05
CA GLU A 45 -7.58 11.71 9.39
C GLU A 45 -7.85 12.16 7.94
N VAL A 46 -7.24 13.25 7.47
CA VAL A 46 -7.33 13.73 6.08
C VAL A 46 -5.99 13.60 5.31
N THR A 47 -4.99 12.95 5.90
CA THR A 47 -3.70 12.66 5.25
C THR A 47 -3.60 11.18 4.87
N PRO A 48 -3.00 10.81 3.72
CA PRO A 48 -2.85 9.40 3.33
C PRO A 48 -2.11 8.56 4.37
N GLU A 49 -1.08 9.16 4.99
CA GLU A 49 -0.19 8.53 5.96
C GLU A 49 -0.73 8.53 7.41
N ASN A 50 -1.92 9.10 7.65
CA ASN A 50 -2.54 9.25 8.97
C ASN A 50 -1.65 9.98 10.00
N VAL A 51 -1.00 11.08 9.58
CA VAL A 51 0.02 11.83 10.34
C VAL A 51 -0.30 13.34 10.37
N THR A 52 -0.28 13.93 11.56
CA THR A 52 -0.59 15.37 11.74
C THR A 52 0.42 16.22 10.99
N THR A 53 -0.01 17.08 10.08
CA THR A 53 0.92 17.81 9.20
C THR A 53 0.80 19.32 9.40
N TYR A 54 1.86 19.93 9.92
CA TYR A 54 1.99 21.36 10.14
C TYR A 54 2.65 22.02 8.93
N ILE A 55 1.96 22.97 8.29
CA ILE A 55 2.50 23.75 7.17
C ILE A 55 2.78 25.18 7.64
N VAL A 56 4.00 25.64 7.38
CA VAL A 56 4.55 26.89 7.88
C VAL A 56 5.01 27.73 6.69
N ASP A 57 4.38 28.88 6.51
CA ASP A 57 4.85 29.93 5.59
C ASP A 57 5.94 30.78 6.26
N SER A 58 6.82 31.43 5.49
CA SER A 58 7.91 32.23 6.05
C SER A 58 8.15 33.55 5.32
N GLY A 59 8.48 34.59 6.09
CA GLY A 59 8.86 35.89 5.55
C GLY A 59 10.23 35.84 4.87
N ALA A 60 10.34 36.46 3.69
CA ALA A 60 11.62 36.61 2.98
C ALA A 60 12.36 37.92 3.33
N GLY A 61 11.71 38.83 4.06
CA GLY A 61 12.23 40.17 4.33
C GLY A 61 13.35 40.19 5.39
N PRO A 62 14.24 41.20 5.36
CA PRO A 62 15.36 41.29 6.31
C PRO A 62 14.94 41.29 7.78
N GLN A 63 13.79 41.87 8.11
CA GLN A 63 13.22 41.88 9.46
C GLN A 63 12.84 40.49 9.99
N ASP A 64 12.50 39.54 9.11
CA ASP A 64 11.98 38.22 9.47
C ASP A 64 13.09 37.19 9.71
N ARG A 65 14.35 37.53 9.40
CA ARG A 65 15.50 36.60 9.40
C ARG A 65 15.65 35.81 10.70
N ALA A 66 15.55 36.46 11.86
CA ALA A 66 15.70 35.79 13.15
C ALA A 66 14.56 34.78 13.43
N HIS A 67 13.37 35.02 12.88
CA HIS A 67 12.25 34.08 12.95
C HIS A 67 12.44 32.93 11.95
N LEU A 68 12.83 33.23 10.71
CA LEU A 68 13.17 32.24 9.68
C LEU A 68 14.25 31.25 10.16
N GLU A 69 15.33 31.73 10.78
CA GLU A 69 16.36 30.88 11.38
C GLU A 69 15.85 30.06 12.59
N SER A 70 14.80 30.52 13.29
CA SER A 70 14.11 29.73 14.31
C SER A 70 13.26 28.62 13.69
N GLU A 71 12.55 28.89 12.60
CA GLU A 71 11.67 27.90 11.97
C GLU A 71 12.43 26.85 11.16
N ILE A 72 13.52 27.22 10.49
CA ILE A 72 14.42 26.26 9.80
C ILE A 72 14.94 25.21 10.78
N ARG A 73 15.31 25.59 12.01
CA ARG A 73 15.76 24.65 13.06
C ARG A 73 14.66 23.75 13.64
N LYS A 74 13.39 23.99 13.30
CA LYS A 74 12.22 23.19 13.72
C LYS A 74 11.57 22.43 12.55
N ALA A 75 12.05 22.61 11.32
CA ALA A 75 11.48 21.94 10.16
C ALA A 75 11.77 20.44 10.23
N HIS A 76 10.80 19.61 9.83
CA HIS A 76 11.05 18.20 9.52
C HIS A 76 11.40 18.02 8.05
N VAL A 77 10.94 18.92 7.17
CA VAL A 77 11.26 19.03 5.75
C VAL A 77 11.15 20.50 5.32
N ILE A 78 11.99 20.90 4.36
CA ILE A 78 12.03 22.28 3.84
C ILE A 78 11.66 22.28 2.35
N CYS A 79 10.62 23.03 1.99
CA CYS A 79 10.25 23.28 0.60
C CYS A 79 10.86 24.61 0.15
N VAL A 80 11.88 24.56 -0.72
CA VAL A 80 12.55 25.74 -1.28
C VAL A 80 11.80 26.17 -2.53
N VAL A 81 10.94 27.18 -2.40
CA VAL A 81 10.14 27.72 -3.49
C VAL A 81 10.95 28.73 -4.28
N TYR A 82 11.14 28.44 -5.57
CA TYR A 82 11.61 29.39 -6.56
C TYR A 82 10.49 29.71 -7.56
N SER A 83 10.75 30.66 -8.44
CA SER A 83 9.74 31.24 -9.32
C SER A 83 10.24 31.21 -10.75
N ILE A 84 9.54 30.52 -11.65
CA ILE A 84 10.03 30.30 -13.02
C ILE A 84 10.09 31.59 -13.88
N ASP A 85 9.46 32.67 -13.43
CA ASP A 85 9.55 34.03 -13.99
C ASP A 85 10.75 34.84 -13.44
N ASN A 86 11.55 34.29 -12.52
CA ASN A 86 12.69 34.96 -11.92
C ASN A 86 13.90 34.01 -11.72
N PRO A 87 14.80 33.88 -12.72
CA PRO A 87 15.98 33.01 -12.65
C PRO A 87 16.86 33.22 -11.39
N ASN A 88 17.01 34.46 -10.92
CA ASN A 88 17.76 34.76 -9.70
C ASN A 88 17.25 34.00 -8.46
N SER A 89 15.97 33.61 -8.43
CA SER A 89 15.39 32.83 -7.33
C SER A 89 15.80 31.35 -7.37
N PHE A 90 16.16 30.84 -8.55
CA PHE A 90 16.74 29.50 -8.75
C PHE A 90 18.25 29.51 -8.50
N ASP A 91 18.99 30.50 -9.05
CA ASP A 91 20.44 30.67 -8.81
C ASP A 91 20.80 30.73 -7.32
N ARG A 92 19.89 31.27 -6.50
CA ARG A 92 20.03 31.38 -5.04
C ARG A 92 19.82 30.07 -4.28
N ILE A 93 19.36 28.99 -4.91
CA ILE A 93 19.19 27.68 -4.27
C ILE A 93 20.57 27.11 -3.85
N PRO A 94 21.52 26.81 -4.77
CA PRO A 94 22.84 26.31 -4.40
C PRO A 94 23.76 27.38 -3.81
N THR A 95 23.60 28.66 -4.17
CA THR A 95 24.52 29.73 -3.73
C THR A 95 24.17 30.35 -2.37
N PHE A 96 22.91 30.25 -1.92
CA PHE A 96 22.47 30.85 -0.65
C PHE A 96 21.64 29.89 0.20
N TRP A 97 20.53 29.35 -0.29
CA TRP A 97 19.56 28.63 0.54
C TRP A 97 20.13 27.32 1.11
N LEU A 98 20.67 26.43 0.28
CA LEU A 98 21.23 25.15 0.74
C LEU A 98 22.48 25.33 1.65
N PRO A 99 23.47 26.19 1.32
CA PRO A 99 24.57 26.52 2.23
C PRO A 99 24.11 27.12 3.57
N HIS A 100 23.02 27.90 3.59
CA HIS A 100 22.50 28.51 4.82
C HIS A 100 21.88 27.46 5.75
N PHE A 101 21.19 26.43 5.24
CA PHE A 101 20.69 25.33 6.08
C PHE A 101 21.85 24.54 6.72
N ARG A 102 22.89 24.24 5.93
CA ARG A 102 24.15 23.63 6.41
C ARG A 102 24.82 24.49 7.49
N GLN A 103 24.89 25.81 7.30
CA GLN A 103 25.46 26.75 8.28
C GLN A 103 24.67 26.79 9.61
N LEU A 104 23.35 26.60 9.56
CA LEU A 104 22.48 26.52 10.74
C LEU A 104 22.56 25.16 11.45
N GLY A 105 23.30 24.19 10.90
CA GLY A 105 23.41 22.82 11.42
C GLY A 105 22.18 21.95 11.11
N VAL A 106 21.37 22.34 10.13
CA VAL A 106 20.12 21.66 9.78
C VAL A 106 20.34 20.72 8.61
N ASN A 107 20.12 19.43 8.84
CA ASN A 107 20.24 18.35 7.87
C ASN A 107 18.93 17.56 7.84
N VAL A 108 17.95 18.10 7.11
CA VAL A 108 16.60 17.54 6.90
C VAL A 108 16.31 17.49 5.40
N PRO A 109 15.38 16.65 4.92
CA PRO A 109 15.05 16.60 3.50
C PRO A 109 14.62 17.96 2.95
N VAL A 110 15.01 18.22 1.70
CA VAL A 110 14.70 19.43 0.95
C VAL A 110 13.96 19.04 -0.33
N ILE A 111 12.84 19.72 -0.57
CA ILE A 111 12.07 19.64 -1.82
C ILE A 111 12.26 20.96 -2.55
N LEU A 112 12.70 20.94 -3.80
CA LEU A 112 12.72 22.14 -4.65
C LEU A 112 11.32 22.33 -5.26
N VAL A 113 10.82 23.57 -5.30
CA VAL A 113 9.44 23.85 -5.75
C VAL A 113 9.44 24.97 -6.79
N GLY A 114 9.27 24.59 -8.06
CA GLY A 114 9.20 25.52 -9.18
C GLY A 114 7.79 26.08 -9.33
N ASN A 115 7.52 27.25 -8.76
CA ASN A 115 6.17 27.84 -8.78
C ASN A 115 5.93 28.79 -9.97
N LYS A 116 4.65 29.06 -10.24
CA LYS A 116 4.10 29.89 -11.32
C LYS A 116 4.28 29.30 -12.73
N ILE A 117 4.24 27.98 -12.90
CA ILE A 117 4.37 27.36 -14.25
C ILE A 117 3.31 27.81 -15.27
N ASP A 118 2.20 28.41 -14.82
CA ASP A 118 1.22 29.10 -15.67
C ASP A 118 1.76 30.36 -16.39
N LEU A 119 2.98 30.80 -16.09
CA LEU A 119 3.70 31.87 -16.79
C LEU A 119 4.69 31.33 -17.84
N ARG A 120 4.86 30.00 -17.97
CA ARG A 120 5.73 29.38 -18.98
C ARG A 120 5.08 29.45 -20.36
N GLY A 121 5.64 30.26 -21.25
CA GLY A 121 5.16 30.40 -22.61
C GLY A 121 5.75 29.35 -23.56
N GLY A 122 4.98 28.30 -23.86
CA GLY A 122 5.30 27.31 -24.90
C GLY A 122 6.12 26.10 -24.43
N GLU A 123 6.59 25.31 -25.40
CA GLU A 123 7.27 24.03 -25.18
C GLU A 123 8.70 24.23 -24.66
N VAL A 124 8.85 24.28 -23.33
CA VAL A 124 10.08 23.84 -22.65
C VAL A 124 9.86 22.39 -22.24
N THR A 125 10.73 21.50 -22.65
CA THR A 125 10.67 20.07 -22.31
C THR A 125 11.12 19.81 -20.87
N ASN A 126 10.59 18.73 -20.28
CA ASN A 126 11.17 18.05 -19.12
C ASN A 126 12.47 17.36 -19.57
N GLU A 127 13.48 18.19 -19.85
CA GLU A 127 14.85 17.85 -20.28
C GLU A 127 15.78 19.00 -19.85
N ALA A 128 15.47 20.24 -20.26
CA ALA A 128 16.26 21.42 -19.93
C ALA A 128 16.31 21.75 -18.43
N LEU A 129 15.22 21.45 -17.69
CA LEU A 129 15.18 21.58 -16.23
C LEU A 129 16.05 20.55 -15.53
N GLU A 130 16.29 19.40 -16.15
CA GLU A 130 17.01 18.28 -15.53
C GLU A 130 18.52 18.50 -15.63
N ASP A 131 19.00 19.02 -16.75
CA ASP A 131 20.37 19.54 -16.89
C ASP A 131 20.70 20.61 -15.84
N GLU A 132 19.71 21.40 -15.39
CA GLU A 132 19.87 22.40 -14.31
C GLU A 132 19.73 21.82 -12.89
N ILE A 133 18.84 20.85 -12.66
CA ILE A 133 18.53 20.30 -11.32
C ILE A 133 19.44 19.13 -10.92
N ILE A 134 19.83 18.25 -11.86
CA ILE A 134 20.68 17.08 -11.61
C ILE A 134 22.04 17.46 -10.97
N PRO A 135 22.74 18.55 -11.39
CA PRO A 135 23.95 19.01 -10.70
C PRO A 135 23.70 19.36 -9.23
N ILE A 136 22.59 20.04 -8.93
CA ILE A 136 22.23 20.45 -7.56
C ILE A 136 21.96 19.21 -6.69
N MET A 137 21.20 18.23 -7.18
CA MET A 137 20.92 16.98 -6.44
C MET A 137 22.19 16.14 -6.18
N ASN A 138 23.17 16.18 -7.09
CA ASN A 138 24.44 15.46 -6.92
C ASN A 138 25.38 16.11 -5.88
N GLU A 139 25.38 17.44 -5.78
CA GLU A 139 26.15 18.19 -4.77
C GLU A 139 25.45 18.22 -3.39
N PHE A 140 24.12 18.33 -3.38
CA PHE A 140 23.31 18.50 -2.18
C PHE A 140 22.45 17.26 -1.90
N LYS A 141 23.05 16.25 -1.24
CA LYS A 141 22.40 15.00 -0.82
C LYS A 141 21.16 15.18 0.07
N GLU A 142 20.93 16.38 0.61
CA GLU A 142 19.70 16.75 1.33
C GLU A 142 18.50 17.02 0.41
N VAL A 143 18.70 17.26 -0.89
CA VAL A 143 17.63 17.46 -1.87
C VAL A 143 17.13 16.09 -2.36
N GLU A 144 15.89 15.72 -2.04
CA GLU A 144 15.32 14.44 -2.50
C GLU A 144 14.62 14.54 -3.86
N THR A 145 13.94 15.65 -4.17
CA THR A 145 13.26 15.85 -5.47
C THR A 145 12.93 17.32 -5.77
N CYS A 146 12.53 17.60 -7.01
CA CYS A 146 11.94 18.87 -7.45
C CYS A 146 10.51 18.64 -7.94
N VAL A 147 9.59 19.54 -7.56
CA VAL A 147 8.18 19.52 -7.98
C VAL A 147 7.84 20.86 -8.62
N GLU A 148 7.34 20.84 -9.84
CA GLU A 148 6.83 22.04 -10.51
C GLU A 148 5.33 22.21 -10.27
N CYS A 149 4.89 23.42 -9.92
CA CYS A 149 3.49 23.69 -9.55
C CYS A 149 2.99 25.08 -9.99
N SER A 150 1.67 25.26 -10.02
CA SER A 150 1.03 26.58 -10.08
C SER A 150 -0.02 26.73 -8.99
N ALA A 151 0.26 27.58 -8.02
CA ALA A 151 -0.73 28.03 -7.03
C ALA A 151 -1.94 28.76 -7.64
N LYS A 152 -1.90 29.13 -8.93
CA LYS A 152 -2.93 29.89 -9.64
C LYS A 152 -3.89 28.99 -10.43
N LEU A 153 -3.40 27.84 -10.91
CA LEU A 153 -4.19 26.81 -11.60
C LEU A 153 -4.41 25.55 -10.71
N PRO A 154 -4.31 25.67 -9.37
CA PRO A 154 -4.04 24.59 -8.41
C PRO A 154 -3.19 23.38 -8.85
N LEU A 155 -2.35 23.51 -9.89
CA LEU A 155 -1.64 22.40 -10.51
C LEU A 155 -0.46 21.95 -9.62
N ASN A 156 -0.41 20.66 -9.31
CA ASN A 156 0.60 19.98 -8.50
C ASN A 156 0.82 20.55 -7.07
N VAL A 157 -0.07 21.44 -6.61
CA VAL A 157 0.03 22.07 -5.27
C VAL A 157 0.00 21.00 -4.17
N SER A 158 -0.88 20.01 -4.27
CA SER A 158 -0.98 18.89 -3.32
C SER A 158 0.24 17.96 -3.37
N GLU A 159 0.88 17.81 -4.54
CA GLU A 159 2.04 16.93 -4.73
C GLU A 159 3.26 17.43 -3.96
N VAL A 160 3.48 18.75 -3.93
CA VAL A 160 4.53 19.39 -3.10
C VAL A 160 4.44 18.93 -1.64
N PHE A 161 3.22 18.88 -1.08
CA PHE A 161 3.00 18.46 0.30
C PHE A 161 3.05 16.94 0.48
N TYR A 162 2.59 16.15 -0.50
CA TYR A 162 2.72 14.70 -0.51
C TYR A 162 4.20 14.26 -0.52
N PHE A 163 5.02 14.77 -1.46
CA PHE A 163 6.44 14.45 -1.53
C PHE A 163 7.20 14.94 -0.29
N ALA A 164 6.87 16.13 0.23
CA ALA A 164 7.43 16.61 1.50
C ALA A 164 7.08 15.70 2.69
N GLN A 165 5.85 15.19 2.78
CA GLN A 165 5.46 14.23 3.81
C GLN A 165 6.18 12.88 3.64
N LYS A 166 6.25 12.37 2.41
CA LYS A 166 6.92 11.10 2.05
C LYS A 166 8.41 11.13 2.40
N ALA A 167 9.11 12.24 2.12
CA ALA A 167 10.53 12.44 2.43
C ALA A 167 10.84 12.31 3.94
N VAL A 168 9.95 12.76 4.82
CA VAL A 168 10.12 12.65 6.28
C VAL A 168 9.76 11.25 6.79
N LEU A 169 8.74 10.64 6.23
CA LEU A 169 8.21 9.36 6.69
C LEU A 169 8.94 8.16 6.08
N HIS A 170 9.59 8.30 4.94
CA HIS A 170 10.24 7.22 4.20
C HIS A 170 11.64 7.60 3.68
N PRO A 171 12.53 8.16 4.54
CA PRO A 171 13.77 8.77 4.09
C PRO A 171 14.67 7.78 3.33
N THR A 172 15.26 8.23 2.22
CA THR A 172 16.16 7.42 1.38
C THR A 172 17.52 7.20 2.04
N ALA A 173 18.02 8.22 2.73
CA ALA A 173 19.40 8.34 3.22
C ALA A 173 19.96 7.19 4.08
N PRO A 174 19.21 6.52 4.97
CA PRO A 174 19.73 5.36 5.72
C PRO A 174 19.68 4.04 4.93
N LEU A 175 18.83 3.92 3.91
CA LEU A 175 18.63 2.68 3.15
C LEU A 175 19.71 2.46 2.08
N TYR A 176 20.05 3.51 1.34
CA TYR A 176 20.73 3.41 0.05
C TYR A 176 21.78 4.52 -0.11
N ASP A 177 22.85 4.27 -0.88
CA ASP A 177 23.67 5.37 -1.42
C ASP A 177 23.48 5.49 -2.93
N SER A 178 23.01 6.67 -3.36
CA SER A 178 22.73 7.01 -4.75
C SER A 178 23.99 7.15 -5.62
N ARG A 179 25.19 7.25 -5.03
CA ARG A 179 26.45 7.36 -5.78
C ARG A 179 27.03 6.01 -6.16
N ASP A 180 27.03 5.08 -5.22
CA ASP A 180 27.56 3.72 -5.41
C ASP A 180 26.47 2.76 -5.93
N HIS A 181 25.22 3.24 -6.02
CA HIS A 181 24.01 2.50 -6.41
C HIS A 181 23.69 1.24 -5.56
N VAL A 182 24.14 1.18 -4.31
CA VAL A 182 24.09 0.00 -3.44
C VAL A 182 23.37 0.29 -2.10
N LEU A 183 22.66 -0.72 -1.57
CA LEU A 183 22.11 -0.71 -0.21
C LEU A 183 23.18 -0.50 0.87
N LYS A 184 22.89 0.33 1.87
CA LYS A 184 23.82 0.59 2.97
C LYS A 184 23.97 -0.63 3.89
N PRO A 185 25.15 -0.89 4.49
CA PRO A 185 25.38 -2.08 5.30
C PRO A 185 24.37 -2.30 6.43
N ALA A 186 23.86 -1.23 7.05
CA ALA A 186 22.81 -1.32 8.06
C ALA A 186 21.45 -1.80 7.49
N CYS A 187 21.11 -1.38 6.26
CA CYS A 187 19.90 -1.83 5.56
C CYS A 187 20.04 -3.29 5.12
N VAL A 188 21.21 -3.68 4.58
CA VAL A 188 21.51 -5.08 4.24
C VAL A 188 21.43 -5.97 5.48
N ALA A 189 22.01 -5.57 6.61
CA ALA A 189 21.91 -6.32 7.87
C ALA A 189 20.46 -6.43 8.38
N ALA A 190 19.68 -5.34 8.30
CA ALA A 190 18.28 -5.34 8.71
C ALA A 190 17.43 -6.28 7.84
N LEU A 191 17.59 -6.22 6.51
CA LEU A 191 16.87 -7.07 5.54
C LEU A 191 17.32 -8.53 5.60
N ARG A 192 18.62 -8.83 5.78
CA ARG A 192 19.13 -10.19 6.03
C ARG A 192 18.49 -10.82 7.27
N ARG A 193 18.35 -10.05 8.35
CA ARG A 193 17.64 -10.53 9.55
C ARG A 193 16.16 -10.78 9.25
N ILE A 194 15.49 -9.96 8.43
CA ILE A 194 14.09 -10.20 8.04
C ILE A 194 13.99 -11.49 7.22
N PHE A 195 14.88 -11.69 6.24
CA PHE A 195 14.96 -12.92 5.45
C PHE A 195 15.06 -14.16 6.34
N LYS A 196 16.04 -14.21 7.27
CA LYS A 196 16.23 -15.31 8.25
C LYS A 196 15.06 -15.53 9.23
N LEU A 197 14.07 -14.63 9.27
CA LEU A 197 12.85 -14.71 10.09
C LEU A 197 11.57 -14.94 9.26
N CYS A 198 11.70 -15.09 7.95
CA CYS A 198 10.63 -15.48 7.02
C CYS A 198 10.92 -16.84 6.38
N ASP A 199 12.20 -17.10 6.11
CA ASP A 199 12.76 -18.45 5.98
C ASP A 199 12.42 -19.16 7.29
N THR A 200 11.51 -20.11 7.22
CA THR A 200 10.89 -20.78 8.37
C THR A 200 11.44 -22.20 8.51
N ASN A 201 11.80 -22.84 7.40
CA ASN A 201 12.35 -24.20 7.35
C ASN A 201 13.90 -24.28 7.40
N LYS A 202 14.61 -23.15 7.27
CA LYS A 202 16.09 -23.00 7.23
C LYS A 202 16.78 -23.60 6.01
N ASP A 203 16.08 -23.74 4.89
CA ASP A 203 16.71 -24.16 3.61
C ASP A 203 17.47 -23.01 2.90
N GLY A 204 17.32 -21.76 3.34
CA GLY A 204 17.99 -20.58 2.78
C GLY A 204 17.34 -20.00 1.51
N ILE A 205 16.12 -20.39 1.19
CA ILE A 205 15.22 -19.70 0.25
C ILE A 205 13.98 -19.18 0.97
N LEU A 206 13.12 -18.46 0.24
CA LEU A 206 11.74 -18.19 0.61
C LEU A 206 10.84 -18.84 -0.44
N ASP A 207 10.06 -19.84 -0.03
CA ASP A 207 9.20 -20.61 -0.92
C ASP A 207 7.89 -19.87 -1.28
N ALA A 208 6.91 -20.56 -1.88
CA ALA A 208 5.60 -19.96 -2.17
C ALA A 208 4.68 -19.81 -0.95
N SER A 209 4.94 -20.54 0.13
CA SER A 209 4.25 -20.50 1.42
C SER A 209 4.73 -19.31 2.25
N GLU A 210 6.05 -19.19 2.42
CA GLU A 210 6.77 -18.23 3.24
C GLU A 210 6.71 -16.82 2.64
N LEU A 211 6.86 -16.68 1.32
CA LEU A 211 6.62 -15.38 0.67
C LEU A 211 5.17 -14.94 0.85
N ASN A 212 4.20 -15.86 0.84
CA ASN A 212 2.81 -15.52 1.11
C ASN A 212 2.54 -15.15 2.58
N GLU A 213 3.23 -15.80 3.53
CA GLU A 213 3.15 -15.43 4.93
C GLU A 213 3.83 -14.09 5.22
N PHE A 214 5.01 -13.84 4.65
CA PHE A 214 5.70 -12.55 4.69
C PHE A 214 4.83 -11.42 4.15
N GLN A 215 4.13 -11.63 3.03
CA GLN A 215 3.25 -10.61 2.43
C GLN A 215 2.02 -10.37 3.30
N ARG A 216 1.35 -11.42 3.80
CA ARG A 216 0.27 -11.29 4.79
C ARG A 216 0.75 -10.59 6.06
N LYS A 217 1.96 -10.88 6.53
CA LYS A 217 2.55 -10.27 7.73
C LYS A 217 2.86 -8.79 7.51
N CYS A 218 3.40 -8.39 6.36
CA CYS A 218 3.84 -7.01 6.13
C CYS A 218 2.72 -6.08 5.63
N PHE A 219 1.82 -6.58 4.79
CA PHE A 219 0.84 -5.78 4.04
C PHE A 219 -0.60 -6.29 4.16
N ASP A 220 -0.84 -7.25 5.06
CA ASP A 220 -2.16 -7.79 5.40
C ASP A 220 -2.92 -8.43 4.20
N ALA A 221 -2.18 -8.86 3.16
CA ALA A 221 -2.68 -9.55 1.97
C ALA A 221 -1.67 -10.59 1.41
N PRO A 222 -2.13 -11.72 0.83
CA PRO A 222 -1.29 -12.68 0.12
C PRO A 222 -0.99 -12.23 -1.33
N LEU A 223 0.02 -12.85 -1.96
CA LEU A 223 0.25 -12.78 -3.41
C LEU A 223 -0.42 -13.96 -4.12
N GLN A 224 -0.87 -13.72 -5.35
CA GLN A 224 -1.27 -14.79 -6.28
C GLN A 224 -0.03 -15.50 -6.83
N LEU A 225 -0.17 -16.78 -7.17
CA LEU A 225 0.96 -17.61 -7.64
C LEU A 225 1.64 -17.01 -8.89
N GLN A 226 0.85 -16.42 -9.79
CA GLN A 226 1.30 -15.81 -11.05
C GLN A 226 2.06 -14.49 -10.83
N GLU A 227 1.71 -13.71 -9.79
CA GLU A 227 2.47 -12.52 -9.36
C GLU A 227 3.83 -12.94 -8.78
N LEU A 228 3.83 -14.02 -7.99
CA LEU A 228 5.02 -14.58 -7.37
C LEU A 228 6.02 -15.13 -8.41
N GLU A 229 5.52 -15.81 -9.44
CA GLU A 229 6.31 -16.26 -10.59
C GLU A 229 6.89 -15.08 -11.38
N GLY A 230 6.11 -14.01 -11.60
CA GLY A 230 6.59 -12.77 -12.23
C GLY A 230 7.73 -12.09 -11.46
N ILE A 231 7.62 -12.02 -10.12
CA ILE A 231 8.70 -11.51 -9.25
C ILE A 231 9.95 -12.37 -9.37
N LYS A 232 9.80 -13.71 -9.32
CA LYS A 232 10.91 -14.66 -9.44
C LYS A 232 11.59 -14.57 -10.81
N ALA A 233 10.84 -14.44 -11.89
CA ALA A 233 11.39 -14.25 -13.24
C ALA A 233 12.22 -12.96 -13.35
N MET A 234 11.70 -11.83 -12.87
CA MET A 234 12.41 -10.53 -12.87
C MET A 234 13.72 -10.58 -12.08
N VAL A 235 13.72 -11.23 -10.92
CA VAL A 235 14.93 -11.44 -10.10
C VAL A 235 15.93 -12.35 -10.83
N GLN A 236 15.47 -13.47 -11.41
CA GLN A 236 16.32 -14.44 -12.09
C GLN A 236 16.99 -13.89 -13.37
N GLU A 237 16.34 -12.93 -14.04
CA GLU A 237 16.89 -12.24 -15.22
C GLU A 237 18.06 -11.29 -14.87
N HIS A 238 18.04 -10.69 -13.67
CA HIS A 238 18.93 -9.57 -13.32
C HIS A 238 19.90 -9.84 -12.15
N ALA A 239 19.67 -10.88 -11.35
CA ALA A 239 20.50 -11.25 -10.22
C ALA A 239 20.91 -12.73 -10.29
N GLU A 240 22.16 -13.00 -10.66
CA GLU A 240 22.71 -14.37 -10.70
C GLU A 240 22.60 -15.02 -9.31
N GLY A 241 21.94 -16.18 -9.23
CA GLY A 241 21.65 -16.87 -7.96
C GLY A 241 20.55 -16.22 -7.11
N GLY A 242 19.78 -15.27 -7.65
CA GLY A 242 18.65 -14.63 -6.95
C GLY A 242 17.45 -15.56 -6.70
N VAL A 243 17.28 -16.61 -7.50
CA VAL A 243 16.27 -17.66 -7.30
C VAL A 243 16.97 -19.02 -7.32
N ARG A 244 16.61 -19.91 -6.38
CA ARG A 244 17.12 -21.29 -6.28
C ARG A 244 15.95 -22.22 -5.96
N ASP A 245 15.87 -23.38 -6.61
CA ASP A 245 14.86 -24.42 -6.37
C ASP A 245 13.38 -23.93 -6.40
N GLY A 246 13.13 -22.82 -7.10
CA GLY A 246 11.82 -22.16 -7.18
C GLY A 246 11.51 -21.18 -6.04
N GLY A 247 12.39 -20.99 -5.05
CA GLY A 247 12.30 -19.98 -4.00
C GLY A 247 13.29 -18.82 -4.17
N LEU A 248 13.02 -17.71 -3.46
CA LEU A 248 13.83 -16.49 -3.53
C LEU A 248 15.01 -16.56 -2.54
N THR A 249 16.26 -16.35 -2.98
CA THR A 249 17.43 -16.39 -2.07
C THR A 249 17.62 -15.07 -1.33
N GLU A 250 18.51 -15.02 -0.33
CA GLU A 250 18.87 -13.77 0.36
C GLU A 250 19.34 -12.69 -0.65
N ALA A 251 20.13 -13.10 -1.65
CA ALA A 251 20.58 -12.21 -2.72
C ALA A 251 19.42 -11.67 -3.57
N GLY A 252 18.46 -12.55 -3.92
CA GLY A 252 17.25 -12.15 -4.64
C GLY A 252 16.34 -11.21 -3.84
N PHE A 253 16.21 -11.44 -2.54
CA PHE A 253 15.44 -10.59 -1.63
C PHE A 253 16.07 -9.20 -1.46
N LEU A 254 17.39 -9.13 -1.30
CA LEU A 254 18.14 -7.87 -1.26
C LEU A 254 18.07 -7.13 -2.60
N TYR A 255 18.15 -7.84 -3.73
CA TYR A 255 17.99 -7.26 -5.07
C TYR A 255 16.58 -6.69 -5.27
N LEU A 256 15.53 -7.43 -4.89
CA LEU A 256 14.13 -6.98 -4.98
C LEU A 256 13.91 -5.67 -4.18
N HIS A 257 14.42 -5.58 -2.96
CA HIS A 257 14.37 -4.35 -2.16
C HIS A 257 15.23 -3.21 -2.75
N THR A 258 16.35 -3.52 -3.40
CA THR A 258 17.15 -2.54 -4.15
C THR A 258 16.33 -1.95 -5.31
N ILE A 259 15.63 -2.80 -6.07
CA ILE A 259 14.76 -2.38 -7.17
C ILE A 259 13.57 -1.56 -6.67
N PHE A 260 12.96 -1.87 -5.53
CA PHE A 260 11.92 -1.02 -4.95
C PHE A 260 12.43 0.39 -4.62
N ILE A 261 13.64 0.51 -4.06
CA ILE A 261 14.26 1.81 -3.76
C ILE A 261 14.63 2.57 -5.05
N GLN A 262 15.26 1.90 -6.02
CA GLN A 262 15.57 2.48 -7.33
C GLN A 262 14.31 2.90 -8.12
N ARG A 263 13.17 2.22 -7.88
CA ARG A 263 11.85 2.58 -8.43
C ARG A 263 11.03 3.49 -7.50
N GLY A 264 11.64 4.14 -6.51
CA GLY A 264 11.01 5.16 -5.66
C GLY A 264 9.99 4.64 -4.65
N ARG A 265 9.74 3.32 -4.62
CA ARG A 265 8.82 2.64 -3.70
C ARG A 265 9.49 2.40 -2.33
N LEU A 266 10.04 3.47 -1.77
CA LEU A 266 10.68 3.53 -0.46
C LEU A 266 9.72 3.03 0.66
N GLU A 267 8.44 3.33 0.49
CA GLU A 267 7.33 2.85 1.34
C GLU A 267 7.32 1.33 1.52
N THR A 268 7.52 0.55 0.44
CA THR A 268 7.47 -0.93 0.49
C THR A 268 8.56 -1.49 1.40
N THR A 269 9.79 -1.00 1.24
CA THR A 269 10.92 -1.38 2.10
C THR A 269 10.75 -0.89 3.54
N TRP A 270 10.25 0.32 3.73
CA TRP A 270 10.01 0.88 5.08
C TRP A 270 8.87 0.20 5.84
N THR A 271 7.80 -0.24 5.16
CA THR A 271 6.70 -0.99 5.78
C THR A 271 7.17 -2.35 6.28
N VAL A 272 7.97 -3.07 5.47
CA VAL A 272 8.65 -4.31 5.87
C VAL A 272 9.54 -4.08 7.10
N LEU A 273 10.43 -3.08 7.05
CA LEU A 273 11.30 -2.73 8.18
C LEU A 273 10.49 -2.39 9.46
N ARG A 274 9.38 -1.64 9.33
CA ARG A 274 8.53 -1.25 10.46
C ARG A 274 7.76 -2.42 11.06
N LYS A 275 7.22 -3.35 10.25
CA LYS A 275 6.51 -4.54 10.77
C LYS A 275 7.45 -5.48 11.54
N PHE A 276 8.74 -5.47 11.20
CA PHE A 276 9.80 -6.19 11.93
C PHE A 276 10.50 -5.35 13.04
N GLY A 277 9.93 -4.20 13.41
CA GLY A 277 10.29 -3.45 14.63
C GLY A 277 11.37 -2.37 14.47
N TYR A 278 11.89 -2.13 13.26
CA TYR A 278 12.94 -1.15 13.01
C TYR A 278 12.45 0.31 12.98
N ALA A 279 13.30 1.22 13.45
CA ALA A 279 13.11 2.67 13.40
C ALA A 279 13.83 3.33 12.20
N GLU A 280 13.70 4.65 12.10
CA GLU A 280 14.29 5.51 11.07
C GLU A 280 15.84 5.45 11.04
N ASP A 281 16.49 5.01 12.13
CA ASP A 281 17.94 4.78 12.25
C ASP A 281 18.37 3.31 11.98
N LEU A 282 17.43 2.47 11.52
CA LEU A 282 17.58 1.03 11.28
C LEU A 282 17.95 0.21 12.53
N ARG A 283 17.58 0.69 13.73
CA ARG A 283 17.65 -0.10 14.98
C ARG A 283 16.27 -0.56 15.41
N LEU A 284 16.20 -1.70 16.11
CA LEU A 284 14.95 -2.17 16.71
C LEU A 284 14.55 -1.25 17.87
N THR A 285 13.27 -0.86 17.91
CA THR A 285 12.77 0.06 18.94
C THR A 285 12.74 -0.58 20.33
N GLU A 286 13.02 0.22 21.37
CA GLU A 286 12.90 -0.24 22.77
C GLU A 286 11.49 -0.75 23.09
N ALA A 287 10.44 -0.16 22.50
CA ALA A 287 9.07 -0.61 22.66
C ALA A 287 8.76 -1.99 22.02
N PHE A 288 9.51 -2.38 20.99
CA PHE A 288 9.40 -3.70 20.34
C PHE A 288 10.24 -4.76 21.07
N LEU A 289 11.41 -4.37 21.59
CA LEU A 289 12.28 -5.27 22.38
C LEU A 289 11.78 -5.46 23.82
N ALA A 290 11.23 -4.43 24.44
CA ALA A 290 10.77 -4.43 25.83
C ALA A 290 9.36 -3.81 25.95
N PRO A 291 8.32 -4.47 25.38
CA PRO A 291 6.93 -4.05 25.55
C PRO A 291 6.55 -3.97 27.04
N LYS A 292 5.63 -3.06 27.38
CA LYS A 292 5.31 -2.72 28.78
C LYS A 292 4.62 -3.88 29.50
N PHE A 293 5.33 -4.52 30.41
CA PHE A 293 4.88 -5.67 31.20
C PHE A 293 4.98 -5.37 32.71
N ASP A 294 3.84 -5.17 33.39
CA ASP A 294 3.80 -4.73 34.80
C ASP A 294 3.76 -5.94 35.76
N VAL A 295 4.90 -6.31 36.35
CA VAL A 295 4.99 -7.45 37.30
C VAL A 295 4.72 -7.00 38.76
N PRO A 296 3.71 -7.55 39.47
CA PRO A 296 3.46 -7.23 40.88
C PRO A 296 4.54 -7.77 41.83
N SER A 297 4.86 -7.00 42.89
CA SER A 297 5.99 -7.24 43.80
C SER A 297 5.96 -8.49 44.71
N ASP A 298 4.93 -9.33 44.60
CA ASP A 298 4.79 -10.63 45.29
C ASP A 298 4.63 -11.80 44.30
N CYS A 299 4.59 -11.51 42.99
CA CYS A 299 4.48 -12.47 41.90
C CYS A 299 5.87 -12.81 41.34
N SER A 300 5.93 -13.69 40.36
CA SER A 300 7.08 -13.92 39.49
C SER A 300 6.56 -14.02 38.06
N VAL A 301 7.44 -14.23 37.08
CA VAL A 301 7.03 -14.52 35.70
C VAL A 301 7.56 -15.91 35.35
N GLU A 302 6.78 -16.67 34.59
CA GLU A 302 7.13 -17.99 34.04
C GLU A 302 6.65 -18.03 32.58
N LEU A 303 7.34 -18.77 31.71
CA LEU A 303 6.92 -18.97 30.33
C LEU A 303 5.47 -19.49 30.26
N SER A 304 4.69 -18.95 29.33
CA SER A 304 3.36 -19.44 28.99
C SER A 304 3.47 -20.68 28.10
N PRO A 305 2.40 -21.46 27.91
CA PRO A 305 2.40 -22.57 26.94
C PRO A 305 2.78 -22.16 25.51
N LEU A 306 2.55 -20.89 25.14
CA LEU A 306 2.98 -20.33 23.84
C LEU A 306 4.48 -20.03 23.82
N GLY A 307 5.04 -19.56 24.94
CA GLY A 307 6.49 -19.34 25.09
C GLY A 307 7.29 -20.63 25.09
N TYR A 308 6.84 -21.65 25.84
CA TYR A 308 7.43 -22.99 25.78
C TYR A 308 7.39 -23.55 24.35
N ARG A 309 6.21 -23.53 23.71
CA ARG A 309 6.07 -24.01 22.34
C ARG A 309 7.02 -23.26 21.39
N PHE A 310 7.06 -21.93 21.42
CA PHE A 310 7.96 -21.17 20.54
C PHE A 310 9.43 -21.58 20.72
N PHE A 311 9.90 -21.82 21.94
CA PHE A 311 11.28 -22.26 22.17
C PHE A 311 11.52 -23.73 21.78
N THR A 312 10.50 -24.60 21.83
CA THR A 312 10.55 -25.95 21.23
C THR A 312 10.58 -25.87 19.70
N ASP A 313 9.64 -25.15 19.09
CA ASP A 313 9.56 -24.95 17.63
C ASP A 313 10.90 -24.39 17.09
N ILE A 314 11.53 -23.43 17.78
CA ILE A 314 12.88 -22.91 17.46
C ILE A 314 13.99 -23.95 17.66
N PHE A 315 13.92 -24.83 18.67
CA PHE A 315 14.92 -25.88 18.86
C PHE A 315 14.88 -26.89 17.71
N GLU A 316 13.70 -27.44 17.43
CA GLU A 316 13.46 -28.43 16.38
C GLU A 316 13.75 -27.89 14.96
N THR A 317 13.73 -26.57 14.78
CA THR A 317 14.08 -25.89 13.51
C THR A 317 15.59 -25.74 13.29
N PHE A 318 16.41 -25.81 14.33
CA PHE A 318 17.87 -25.61 14.25
C PHE A 318 18.70 -26.85 14.65
N ASP A 319 18.06 -27.91 15.15
CA ASP A 319 18.62 -29.26 15.33
C ASP A 319 18.65 -29.96 13.96
N GLN A 320 19.72 -29.72 13.19
CA GLN A 320 19.78 -30.07 11.76
C GLN A 320 20.03 -31.57 11.51
N ASP A 321 20.71 -32.25 12.44
CA ASP A 321 20.94 -33.71 12.38
C ASP A 321 19.97 -34.54 13.23
N GLN A 322 19.03 -33.89 13.94
CA GLN A 322 17.92 -34.49 14.69
C GLN A 322 18.38 -35.41 15.83
N ASP A 323 19.52 -35.10 16.47
CA ASP A 323 20.02 -35.86 17.62
C ASP A 323 19.43 -35.42 18.97
N GLY A 324 18.69 -34.29 18.99
CA GLY A 324 18.05 -33.75 20.19
C GLY A 324 18.95 -32.82 21.01
N ALA A 325 20.12 -32.42 20.51
CA ALA A 325 21.08 -31.56 21.19
C ALA A 325 21.78 -30.53 20.26
N LEU A 326 21.48 -29.25 20.45
CA LEU A 326 22.09 -28.15 19.69
C LEU A 326 23.60 -28.04 19.96
N LYS A 327 24.40 -28.24 18.89
CA LYS A 327 25.85 -28.13 18.87
C LYS A 327 26.28 -26.67 18.84
N THR A 328 27.58 -26.39 18.96
CA THR A 328 28.09 -25.01 19.04
C THR A 328 27.76 -24.19 17.80
N ASP A 329 27.88 -24.77 16.61
CA ASP A 329 27.63 -24.07 15.35
C ASP A 329 26.14 -23.76 15.14
N GLU A 330 25.26 -24.73 15.42
CA GLU A 330 23.79 -24.57 15.40
C GLU A 330 23.33 -23.50 16.41
N LEU A 331 23.91 -23.50 17.62
CA LEU A 331 23.65 -22.51 18.67
C LEU A 331 24.10 -21.10 18.26
N GLU A 332 25.22 -20.96 17.55
CA GLU A 332 25.61 -19.68 16.94
C GLU A 332 24.64 -19.26 15.84
N GLU A 333 24.10 -20.20 15.05
CA GLU A 333 23.12 -19.87 14.02
C GLU A 333 21.76 -19.45 14.59
N VAL A 334 21.25 -20.10 15.64
CA VAL A 334 20.04 -19.68 16.39
C VAL A 334 20.14 -18.20 16.79
N PHE A 335 21.31 -17.78 17.28
CA PHE A 335 21.55 -16.39 17.69
C PHE A 335 22.03 -15.47 16.55
N SER A 336 22.11 -15.92 15.31
CA SER A 336 22.51 -15.08 14.16
C SER A 336 21.52 -13.96 13.81
N THR A 337 20.30 -13.99 14.38
CA THR A 337 19.28 -12.92 14.28
C THR A 337 19.27 -11.98 15.50
N SER A 338 20.18 -12.15 16.45
CA SER A 338 20.29 -11.37 17.69
C SER A 338 21.67 -10.65 17.79
N PRO A 339 21.93 -9.88 18.87
CA PRO A 339 23.25 -9.33 19.16
C PRO A 339 24.30 -10.36 19.65
N GLY A 340 23.99 -11.65 19.64
CA GLY A 340 24.83 -12.75 20.16
C GLY A 340 24.13 -13.60 21.23
N ASN A 341 24.85 -14.56 21.81
CA ASN A 341 24.30 -15.46 22.83
C ASN A 341 24.02 -14.73 24.17
N PRO A 342 22.79 -14.78 24.73
CA PRO A 342 22.42 -14.10 25.97
C PRO A 342 23.20 -14.52 27.22
N TRP A 343 23.82 -15.71 27.19
CA TRP A 343 24.44 -16.38 28.32
C TRP A 343 25.97 -16.52 28.19
N ALA A 344 26.59 -15.93 27.16
CA ALA A 344 28.04 -16.01 26.93
C ALA A 344 28.89 -15.60 28.15
N VAL A 345 28.39 -14.67 28.98
CA VAL A 345 29.07 -14.19 30.20
C VAL A 345 28.91 -15.15 31.40
N GLN A 346 28.02 -16.15 31.31
CA GLN A 346 27.63 -17.07 32.39
C GLN A 346 28.31 -18.45 32.33
N LYS A 347 29.24 -18.70 31.39
CA LYS A 347 29.79 -20.03 31.03
C LYS A 347 28.75 -21.01 30.44
N PHE A 348 27.69 -20.54 29.78
CA PHE A 348 26.83 -21.43 28.97
C PHE A 348 27.65 -22.11 27.85
N PRO A 349 27.48 -23.41 27.55
CA PRO A 349 26.43 -24.35 27.99
C PRO A 349 26.73 -25.13 29.29
N ASP A 350 27.75 -24.76 30.07
CA ASP A 350 28.12 -25.45 31.32
C ASP A 350 27.12 -25.23 32.48
N THR A 351 26.12 -24.35 32.30
CA THR A 351 25.08 -23.99 33.29
C THR A 351 23.79 -24.82 33.21
N THR A 352 23.65 -25.67 32.19
CA THR A 352 22.44 -26.46 31.92
C THR A 352 22.81 -27.87 31.47
N LEU A 353 21.81 -28.73 31.27
CA LEU A 353 22.01 -30.07 30.71
C LEU A 353 22.69 -30.02 29.34
N SER A 354 23.62 -30.95 29.13
CA SER A 354 24.12 -31.33 27.82
C SER A 354 24.08 -32.84 27.65
N ASP A 355 24.30 -33.30 26.42
CA ASP A 355 24.66 -34.68 26.13
C ASP A 355 26.11 -35.01 26.54
N ASP A 356 26.59 -36.19 26.16
CA ASP A 356 27.97 -36.66 26.37
C ASP A 356 29.03 -35.89 25.54
N ALA A 357 28.66 -35.30 24.40
CA ALA A 357 29.54 -34.45 23.58
C ALA A 357 29.63 -33.00 24.09
N GLY A 358 28.63 -32.53 24.83
CA GLY A 358 28.55 -31.17 25.38
C GLY A 358 27.55 -30.24 24.67
N ALA A 359 26.79 -30.75 23.70
CA ALA A 359 25.70 -30.08 23.00
C ALA A 359 24.45 -29.92 23.91
N VAL A 360 23.66 -28.88 23.68
CA VAL A 360 22.56 -28.50 24.59
C VAL A 360 21.28 -29.25 24.23
N THR A 361 20.84 -30.15 25.12
CA THR A 361 19.59 -30.90 24.90
C THR A 361 18.36 -29.98 24.95
N LEU A 362 17.26 -30.38 24.31
CA LEU A 362 15.96 -29.65 24.37
C LEU A 362 15.54 -29.34 25.82
N GLN A 363 15.72 -30.31 26.72
CA GLN A 363 15.47 -30.14 28.16
C GLN A 363 16.36 -29.05 28.77
N GLY A 364 17.65 -29.01 28.43
CA GLY A 364 18.60 -27.99 28.86
C GLY A 364 18.31 -26.59 28.28
N TRP A 365 17.83 -26.53 27.04
CA TRP A 365 17.44 -25.29 26.36
C TRP A 365 16.19 -24.65 26.99
N LEU A 366 15.10 -25.42 27.14
CA LEU A 366 13.87 -24.95 27.78
C LEU A 366 14.10 -24.58 29.26
N ALA A 367 14.95 -25.34 29.95
CA ALA A 367 15.39 -25.04 31.31
C ALA A 367 16.13 -23.69 31.42
N GLN A 368 17.03 -23.40 30.47
CA GLN A 368 17.78 -22.14 30.47
C GLN A 368 16.84 -20.94 30.25
N TRP A 369 15.91 -21.00 29.28
CA TRP A 369 14.92 -19.93 29.07
C TRP A 369 14.01 -19.73 30.29
N SER A 370 13.51 -20.81 30.88
CA SER A 370 12.59 -20.80 32.03
C SER A 370 13.22 -20.27 33.32
N THR A 371 14.55 -20.17 33.39
CA THR A 371 15.28 -19.71 34.59
C THR A 371 15.90 -18.34 34.44
N TYR A 372 16.18 -17.92 33.20
CA TYR A 372 16.53 -16.54 32.86
C TYR A 372 15.48 -15.53 33.35
N GLU A 373 14.21 -15.95 33.29
CA GLU A 373 13.04 -15.19 33.73
C GLU A 373 12.92 -15.02 35.27
N ILE A 374 13.59 -15.89 36.03
CA ILE A 374 13.46 -15.98 37.50
C ILE A 374 14.73 -15.56 38.24
N SER A 375 15.90 -15.59 37.59
CA SER A 375 17.17 -15.15 38.16
C SER A 375 17.33 -13.61 38.16
N MET A 376 16.38 -12.91 38.79
CA MET A 376 16.46 -11.47 39.12
C MET A 376 17.70 -11.09 39.96
N THR A 377 18.47 -12.06 40.45
CA THR A 377 19.75 -11.88 41.13
C THR A 377 20.86 -11.40 40.20
N THR A 378 20.84 -10.09 39.95
CA THR A 378 22.00 -9.26 39.59
C THR A 378 22.52 -9.34 38.15
N LEU A 379 21.83 -10.04 37.24
CA LEU A 379 22.16 -9.91 35.81
C LEU A 379 20.96 -9.54 34.92
N LEU A 380 19.89 -10.34 34.87
CA LEU A 380 18.91 -10.22 33.79
C LEU A 380 17.45 -10.07 34.26
N ASP A 381 16.74 -9.20 33.54
CA ASP A 381 15.34 -8.82 33.75
C ASP A 381 14.46 -9.51 32.70
N HIS A 382 13.18 -9.75 32.99
CA HIS A 382 12.20 -10.37 32.07
C HIS A 382 12.12 -9.67 30.70
N LYS A 383 12.44 -8.36 30.65
CA LYS A 383 12.64 -7.57 29.43
C LYS A 383 13.66 -8.16 28.46
N THR A 384 14.64 -8.92 28.95
CA THR A 384 15.64 -9.57 28.09
C THR A 384 15.04 -10.79 27.42
N THR A 385 14.21 -11.58 28.11
CA THR A 385 13.43 -12.64 27.49
C THR A 385 12.50 -12.06 26.41
N LEU A 386 11.81 -10.96 26.70
CA LEU A 386 11.02 -10.21 25.70
C LEU A 386 11.88 -9.74 24.51
N ALA A 387 13.08 -9.22 24.76
CA ALA A 387 13.98 -8.75 23.70
C ALA A 387 14.47 -9.90 22.82
N TYR A 388 14.76 -11.07 23.38
CA TYR A 388 15.17 -12.24 22.59
C TYR A 388 14.00 -12.91 21.87
N LEU A 389 12.79 -12.92 22.44
CA LEU A 389 11.57 -13.26 21.70
C LEU A 389 11.37 -12.33 20.50
N ALA A 390 11.68 -11.03 20.65
CA ALA A 390 11.64 -10.06 19.55
C ALA A 390 12.80 -10.24 18.55
N TYR A 391 14.02 -10.59 18.98
CA TYR A 391 15.16 -10.89 18.09
C TYR A 391 14.90 -12.16 17.26
N LEU A 392 14.47 -13.24 17.90
CA LEU A 392 14.17 -14.56 17.29
C LEU A 392 12.83 -14.59 16.52
N GLY A 393 12.02 -13.51 16.57
CA GLY A 393 10.86 -13.34 15.70
C GLY A 393 9.56 -14.02 16.16
N TYR A 394 9.30 -14.07 17.47
CA TYR A 394 8.07 -14.61 18.06
C TYR A 394 6.80 -14.21 17.27
N PRO A 395 5.93 -15.15 16.88
CA PRO A 395 4.90 -14.92 15.86
C PRO A 395 3.59 -14.30 16.38
N GLY A 396 3.35 -14.24 17.70
CA GLY A 396 2.14 -13.64 18.28
C GLY A 396 2.13 -12.11 18.23
N GLU A 397 0.97 -11.49 18.49
CA GLU A 397 0.79 -10.03 18.39
C GLU A 397 1.67 -9.24 19.38
N SER A 398 2.04 -9.87 20.50
CA SER A 398 2.97 -9.31 21.48
C SER A 398 3.82 -10.38 22.14
N GLN A 399 5.12 -10.10 22.32
CA GLN A 399 6.05 -10.98 23.04
C GLN A 399 5.61 -11.22 24.49
N THR A 400 4.74 -10.36 25.05
CA THR A 400 4.15 -10.55 26.38
C THR A 400 3.25 -11.78 26.50
N GLU A 401 2.76 -12.33 25.39
CA GLU A 401 1.91 -13.55 25.37
C GLU A 401 2.72 -14.84 25.64
N ALA A 402 4.03 -14.80 25.34
CA ALA A 402 4.96 -15.88 25.64
C ALA A 402 5.23 -16.02 27.15
N LEU A 403 4.84 -15.04 27.97
CA LEU A 403 5.09 -14.99 29.42
C LEU A 403 3.76 -14.99 30.20
N GLN A 404 3.75 -15.52 31.42
CA GLN A 404 2.62 -15.47 32.34
C GLN A 404 3.05 -15.02 33.74
N VAL A 405 2.31 -14.06 34.31
CA VAL A 405 2.55 -13.60 35.69
C VAL A 405 1.99 -14.61 36.67
N THR A 406 2.84 -15.17 37.53
CA THR A 406 2.45 -16.18 38.52
C THR A 406 1.52 -15.59 39.57
N ARG A 407 0.82 -16.46 40.31
CA ARG A 407 0.12 -16.04 41.53
C ARG A 407 1.09 -15.48 42.56
N ALA A 408 0.59 -14.55 43.37
CA ALA A 408 1.33 -13.94 44.47
C ALA A 408 1.73 -15.00 45.50
N ARG A 409 3.01 -15.08 45.88
CA ARG A 409 3.57 -16.14 46.74
C ARG A 409 2.86 -16.24 48.10
N LYS A 410 2.32 -15.13 48.62
CA LYS A 410 1.49 -15.09 49.85
C LYS A 410 0.11 -15.76 49.72
N ILE A 411 -0.33 -16.16 48.53
CA ILE A 411 -1.62 -16.85 48.31
C ILE A 411 -1.39 -18.36 48.32
N ASP A 412 -0.44 -18.86 47.53
CA ASP A 412 -0.11 -20.29 47.45
C ASP A 412 0.36 -20.82 48.83
N ARG A 413 1.21 -20.06 49.55
CA ARG A 413 1.58 -20.36 50.96
C ARG A 413 0.36 -20.49 51.89
N ARG A 414 -0.65 -19.62 51.75
CA ARG A 414 -1.87 -19.67 52.58
C ARG A 414 -2.85 -20.78 52.20
N LYS A 415 -2.73 -21.36 51.01
CA LYS A 415 -3.60 -22.45 50.53
C LYS A 415 -2.94 -23.84 50.60
N GLY A 416 -1.66 -23.92 50.93
CA GLY A 416 -0.91 -25.18 50.96
C GLY A 416 -0.80 -25.88 49.61
N LYS A 417 -1.07 -25.16 48.50
CA LYS A 417 -1.00 -25.69 47.13
C LYS A 417 -0.20 -24.72 46.27
N VAL A 418 1.01 -25.14 45.90
CA VAL A 418 1.85 -24.43 44.94
C VAL A 418 1.34 -24.71 43.53
N THR A 419 1.26 -23.67 42.71
CA THR A 419 0.79 -23.77 41.32
C THR A 419 1.83 -23.34 40.27
N ARG A 420 3.06 -23.08 40.71
CA ARG A 420 4.22 -22.73 39.89
C ARG A 420 4.91 -23.95 39.28
N ASN A 421 5.69 -23.73 38.23
CA ASN A 421 6.51 -24.75 37.56
C ASN A 421 8.02 -24.62 37.87
N VAL A 422 8.49 -23.47 38.36
CA VAL A 422 9.92 -23.20 38.56
C VAL A 422 10.24 -22.74 39.99
N PHE A 423 11.28 -23.30 40.60
CA PHE A 423 11.66 -23.10 42.01
C PHE A 423 13.10 -22.62 42.16
N LEU A 424 13.33 -21.58 42.97
CA LEU A 424 14.67 -21.05 43.25
C LEU A 424 15.24 -21.63 44.55
N CYS A 425 16.41 -22.25 44.47
CA CYS A 425 17.13 -22.82 45.60
C CYS A 425 18.50 -22.14 45.79
N TYR A 426 18.79 -21.66 47.00
CA TYR A 426 20.11 -21.15 47.35
C TYR A 426 20.96 -22.26 48.00
N VAL A 427 22.16 -22.46 47.46
CA VAL A 427 23.14 -23.46 47.94
C VAL A 427 24.23 -22.72 48.70
N CYS A 428 24.23 -22.87 50.03
CA CYS A 428 25.07 -22.09 50.96
C CYS A 428 25.99 -23.00 51.79
N GLY A 429 27.22 -22.57 52.09
CA GLY A 429 28.21 -23.44 52.73
C GLY A 429 29.64 -22.91 52.66
N ALA A 430 30.57 -23.58 53.35
CA ALA A 430 31.95 -23.10 53.42
C ALA A 430 32.66 -23.07 52.05
N ALA A 431 33.83 -22.43 51.99
CA ALA A 431 34.73 -22.58 50.86
C ALA A 431 35.27 -24.04 50.86
N GLY A 432 35.20 -24.73 49.72
CA GLY A 432 35.63 -26.12 49.59
C GLY A 432 34.60 -27.20 50.01
N SER A 433 33.42 -26.83 50.51
CA SER A 433 32.38 -27.78 50.98
C SER A 433 31.54 -28.44 49.87
N GLY A 434 32.11 -28.60 48.67
CA GLY A 434 31.48 -29.37 47.58
C GLY A 434 30.32 -28.70 46.83
N LYS A 435 29.93 -27.45 47.17
CA LYS A 435 28.79 -26.75 46.53
C LYS A 435 28.81 -26.79 45.00
N THR A 436 29.92 -26.40 44.40
CA THR A 436 30.06 -26.33 42.93
C THR A 436 30.05 -27.70 42.28
N SER A 437 30.50 -28.74 43.00
CA SER A 437 30.40 -30.15 42.57
C SER A 437 28.94 -30.60 42.54
N LEU A 438 28.14 -30.26 43.57
CA LEU A 438 26.70 -30.53 43.62
C LEU A 438 25.94 -29.83 42.48
N LEU A 439 26.31 -28.58 42.15
CA LEU A 439 25.76 -27.86 41.00
C LEU A 439 26.11 -28.55 39.67
N ARG A 440 27.36 -29.00 39.49
CA ARG A 440 27.80 -29.70 38.26
C ARG A 440 27.13 -31.07 38.10
N GLU A 441 27.07 -31.86 39.17
CA GLU A 441 26.36 -33.14 39.23
C GLU A 441 24.88 -32.98 38.83
N PHE A 442 24.23 -31.92 39.32
CA PHE A 442 22.84 -31.61 38.99
C PHE A 442 22.62 -31.21 37.51
N ALA A 443 23.64 -30.70 36.82
CA ALA A 443 23.66 -30.47 35.37
C ALA A 443 24.17 -31.66 34.54
N GLY A 444 24.43 -32.82 35.16
CA GLY A 444 25.04 -33.98 34.50
C GLY A 444 26.52 -33.81 34.13
N LYS A 445 27.16 -32.69 34.52
CA LYS A 445 28.53 -32.36 34.12
C LYS A 445 29.55 -33.15 34.97
N PRO A 446 30.67 -33.63 34.39
CA PRO A 446 31.67 -34.41 35.11
C PRO A 446 32.33 -33.63 36.25
N PHE A 447 32.73 -34.36 37.28
CA PHE A 447 33.45 -33.84 38.45
C PHE A 447 34.79 -33.22 38.04
N ASN A 448 35.02 -31.97 38.46
CA ASN A 448 36.29 -31.28 38.28
C ASN A 448 37.13 -31.36 39.58
N PRO A 449 38.33 -31.96 39.57
CA PRO A 449 39.21 -32.00 40.74
C PRO A 449 39.93 -30.67 41.02
N ALA A 450 39.92 -29.71 40.10
CA ALA A 450 40.51 -28.38 40.31
C ALA A 450 39.55 -27.48 41.08
N TYR A 451 40.02 -26.90 42.20
CA TYR A 451 39.22 -25.98 43.00
C TYR A 451 39.31 -24.54 42.48
N GLU A 452 38.23 -24.06 41.85
CA GLU A 452 38.02 -22.63 41.54
C GLU A 452 37.21 -21.95 42.66
N PRO A 453 37.70 -20.87 43.30
CA PRO A 453 36.91 -20.11 44.27
C PRO A 453 35.80 -19.28 43.59
N THR A 454 34.54 -19.58 43.92
CA THR A 454 33.33 -18.89 43.45
C THR A 454 33.39 -17.36 43.68
N SER A 455 33.75 -16.60 42.64
CA SER A 455 33.96 -15.14 42.71
C SER A 455 32.76 -14.30 42.26
N LYS A 456 31.85 -14.90 41.48
CA LYS A 456 30.54 -14.39 41.06
C LYS A 456 29.47 -15.44 41.42
N PRO A 457 28.18 -15.08 41.51
CA PRO A 457 27.12 -16.07 41.61
C PRO A 457 27.16 -17.05 40.43
N ILE A 458 26.92 -18.33 40.68
CA ILE A 458 26.78 -19.38 39.66
C ILE A 458 25.37 -19.93 39.79
N SER A 459 24.64 -19.99 38.68
CA SER A 459 23.32 -20.60 38.59
C SER A 459 23.40 -21.84 37.70
N VAL A 460 22.74 -22.91 38.12
CA VAL A 460 22.50 -24.12 37.32
C VAL A 460 21.01 -24.44 37.32
N VAL A 461 20.51 -24.99 36.22
CA VAL A 461 19.14 -25.50 36.09
C VAL A 461 19.12 -26.94 35.61
N ASN A 462 18.16 -27.70 36.12
CA ASN A 462 17.67 -28.95 35.54
C ASN A 462 16.16 -29.09 35.84
N SER A 463 15.44 -29.95 35.12
CA SER A 463 14.08 -30.34 35.47
C SER A 463 14.04 -31.59 36.37
N VAL A 464 12.94 -31.75 37.08
CA VAL A 464 12.70 -32.79 38.09
C VAL A 464 11.23 -33.19 38.00
N ASP A 465 10.94 -34.49 37.88
CA ASP A 465 9.56 -34.99 37.99
C ASP A 465 9.12 -35.01 39.46
N ILE A 466 7.97 -34.37 39.73
CA ILE A 466 7.29 -34.37 41.02
C ILE A 466 5.82 -34.73 40.79
N ASP A 467 5.39 -35.87 41.34
CA ASP A 467 4.04 -36.43 41.24
C ASP A 467 3.53 -36.64 39.79
N GLY A 468 4.42 -36.93 38.84
CA GLY A 468 4.08 -37.05 37.41
C GLY A 468 3.91 -35.70 36.72
N SER A 469 4.62 -34.67 37.22
CA SER A 469 4.64 -33.34 36.62
C SER A 469 6.07 -32.78 36.65
N GLU A 470 6.55 -32.39 35.47
CA GLU A 470 7.88 -31.79 35.34
C GLU A 470 7.92 -30.41 36.00
N LYS A 471 8.98 -30.16 36.79
CA LYS A 471 9.27 -28.91 37.49
C LYS A 471 10.73 -28.52 37.31
N TYR A 472 11.01 -27.25 37.06
CA TYR A 472 12.38 -26.76 36.94
C TYR A 472 12.90 -26.30 38.31
N LEU A 473 14.12 -26.69 38.66
CA LEU A 473 14.77 -26.31 39.90
C LEU A 473 16.07 -25.56 39.57
N VAL A 474 16.21 -24.35 40.12
CA VAL A 474 17.39 -23.49 39.94
C VAL A 474 18.26 -23.61 41.17
N LEU A 475 19.48 -24.12 41.03
CA LEU A 475 20.49 -24.11 42.09
C LEU A 475 21.40 -22.90 41.91
N GLN A 476 21.38 -21.95 42.85
CA GLN A 476 22.27 -20.78 42.84
C GLN A 476 23.28 -20.84 43.99
N GLU A 477 24.58 -20.88 43.63
CA GLU A 477 25.71 -20.75 44.54
C GLU A 477 26.20 -19.29 44.59
N PHE A 478 26.61 -18.82 45.76
CA PHE A 478 27.27 -17.52 45.93
C PHE A 478 28.70 -17.68 46.47
N GLY A 479 29.57 -16.73 46.15
CA GLY A 479 30.89 -16.64 46.78
C GLY A 479 30.79 -16.43 48.29
N SER A 480 31.71 -17.00 49.06
CA SER A 480 31.68 -17.02 50.54
C SER A 480 31.72 -15.64 51.22
N ARG A 481 32.13 -14.59 50.49
CA ARG A 481 32.03 -13.18 50.93
C ARG A 481 30.62 -12.60 50.77
N TYR A 482 29.85 -13.12 49.81
CA TYR A 482 28.53 -12.60 49.43
C TYR A 482 27.36 -13.40 49.98
N GLU A 483 27.50 -14.71 50.25
CA GLU A 483 26.43 -15.54 50.88
C GLU A 483 25.78 -14.84 52.08
N ALA A 484 26.62 -14.39 53.02
CA ALA A 484 26.18 -13.72 54.25
C ALA A 484 25.67 -12.28 54.05
N GLU A 485 25.82 -11.68 52.85
CA GLU A 485 25.22 -10.40 52.48
C GLU A 485 23.90 -10.61 51.73
N THR A 486 23.86 -11.50 50.73
CA THR A 486 22.64 -11.89 49.99
C THR A 486 21.52 -12.33 50.92
N LEU A 487 21.83 -13.15 51.93
CA LEU A 487 20.88 -13.60 52.95
C LEU A 487 20.35 -12.46 53.86
N ARG A 488 21.03 -11.30 53.89
CA ARG A 488 20.57 -10.09 54.60
C ARG A 488 19.90 -9.06 53.69
N SER A 489 20.29 -8.97 52.41
CA SER A 489 20.08 -7.78 51.58
C SER A 489 18.85 -7.81 50.67
N SER A 490 18.07 -8.91 50.64
CA SER A 490 16.89 -9.05 49.76
C SER A 490 15.87 -7.90 49.97
N LYS A 491 15.86 -6.93 49.05
CA LYS A 491 15.03 -5.71 49.12
C LYS A 491 13.62 -5.93 48.58
N LYS A 492 13.41 -6.93 47.72
CA LYS A 492 12.08 -7.40 47.30
C LYS A 492 11.80 -8.79 47.88
N ILE A 493 10.53 -9.21 47.79
CA ILE A 493 10.07 -10.56 48.18
C ILE A 493 10.34 -11.57 47.05
N THR A 494 10.37 -11.11 45.80
CA THR A 494 10.79 -11.87 44.60
C THR A 494 12.16 -12.53 44.78
N ASP A 495 13.09 -11.81 45.41
CA ASP A 495 14.50 -12.19 45.59
C ASP A 495 14.72 -13.21 46.72
N GLN A 496 13.64 -13.71 47.35
CA GLN A 496 13.70 -14.78 48.32
C GLN A 496 13.72 -16.14 47.59
N PRO A 497 14.57 -17.09 48.01
CA PRO A 497 14.53 -18.44 47.50
C PRO A 497 13.29 -19.16 48.04
N ASP A 498 12.85 -20.19 47.32
CA ASP A 498 11.78 -21.08 47.78
C ASP A 498 12.36 -22.15 48.73
N VAL A 499 13.63 -22.56 48.52
CA VAL A 499 14.37 -23.56 49.32
C VAL A 499 15.79 -23.04 49.62
N ILE A 500 16.34 -23.37 50.79
CA ILE A 500 17.77 -23.18 51.09
C ILE A 500 18.40 -24.55 51.44
N VAL A 501 19.42 -24.93 50.68
CA VAL A 501 20.25 -26.11 50.93
C VAL A 501 21.55 -25.67 51.57
N TYR A 502 21.79 -26.12 52.80
CA TYR A 502 23.06 -25.94 53.49
C TYR A 502 23.97 -27.14 53.27
N VAL A 503 25.14 -26.91 52.69
CA VAL A 503 26.09 -27.97 52.30
C VAL A 503 27.35 -27.91 53.16
N HIS A 504 27.65 -29.00 53.87
CA HIS A 504 28.94 -29.17 54.56
C HIS A 504 29.77 -30.30 53.99
N ASP A 505 31.07 -30.16 54.21
CA ASP A 505 32.03 -31.24 54.17
C ASP A 505 31.84 -32.14 55.41
N SER A 506 31.97 -33.46 55.25
CA SER A 506 32.06 -34.41 56.38
C SER A 506 33.48 -34.45 56.98
N SER A 507 34.50 -34.08 56.19
CA SER A 507 35.91 -34.11 56.58
C SER A 507 36.43 -32.81 57.22
N ASP A 508 35.68 -31.70 57.14
CA ASP A 508 35.97 -30.45 57.86
C ASP A 508 34.90 -30.11 58.90
N THR A 509 35.27 -30.21 60.18
CA THR A 509 34.43 -29.84 61.33
C THR A 509 34.07 -28.35 61.38
N ASN A 510 34.84 -27.48 60.73
CA ASN A 510 34.57 -26.04 60.67
C ASN A 510 33.43 -25.71 59.69
N SER A 511 33.28 -26.50 58.62
CA SER A 511 32.23 -26.34 57.60
C SER A 511 30.82 -26.37 58.19
N PHE A 512 30.56 -27.16 59.23
CA PHE A 512 29.28 -27.19 59.93
C PHE A 512 29.05 -25.95 60.84
N SER A 513 30.12 -25.44 61.45
CA SER A 513 30.06 -24.19 62.24
C SER A 513 29.72 -22.99 61.36
N TYR A 514 30.19 -22.96 60.11
CA TYR A 514 29.85 -21.91 59.13
C TYR A 514 28.34 -21.88 58.81
N ILE A 515 27.73 -23.04 58.55
CA ILE A 515 26.26 -23.17 58.35
C ILE A 515 25.48 -22.65 59.57
N SER A 516 25.92 -23.00 60.77
CA SER A 516 25.26 -22.58 62.02
C SER A 516 25.20 -21.05 62.15
N ASN A 517 26.27 -20.36 61.75
CA ASN A 517 26.32 -18.90 61.72
C ASN A 517 25.41 -18.29 60.64
N LEU A 518 25.35 -18.87 59.43
CA LEU A 518 24.43 -18.43 58.37
C LEU A 518 22.95 -18.61 58.78
N ARG A 519 22.61 -19.73 59.42
CA ARG A 519 21.25 -19.99 59.90
C ARG A 519 20.80 -18.93 60.91
N MET A 520 21.67 -18.50 61.84
CA MET A 520 21.36 -17.42 62.78
C MET A 520 21.00 -16.11 62.07
N ILE A 521 21.70 -15.77 60.98
CA ILE A 521 21.41 -14.57 60.18
C ILE A 521 20.00 -14.66 59.55
N GLY A 522 19.61 -15.83 59.05
CA GLY A 522 18.27 -16.08 58.52
C GLY A 522 17.16 -16.03 59.58
N GLU A 523 17.38 -16.59 60.77
CA GLU A 523 16.37 -16.62 61.86
C GLU A 523 16.11 -15.23 62.48
N ILE A 524 17.10 -14.34 62.49
CA ILE A 524 16.92 -12.94 62.92
C ILE A 524 15.83 -12.25 62.07
N ARG A 525 15.77 -12.53 60.76
CA ARG A 525 14.79 -11.93 59.84
C ARG A 525 13.34 -12.30 60.19
N LYS A 526 13.08 -13.54 60.65
CA LYS A 526 11.75 -13.98 61.09
C LYS A 526 11.19 -13.16 62.26
N ARG A 527 12.05 -12.58 63.10
CA ARG A 527 11.64 -11.70 64.22
C ARG A 527 11.45 -10.23 63.80
N GLY A 528 12.00 -9.82 62.65
CA GLY A 528 11.94 -8.45 62.13
C GLY A 528 10.70 -8.12 61.28
N GLY A 529 9.62 -8.88 61.41
CA GLY A 529 8.36 -8.66 60.66
C GLY A 529 8.34 -9.17 59.20
N VAL A 530 9.46 -9.70 58.68
CA VAL A 530 9.51 -10.34 57.35
C VAL A 530 9.54 -11.85 57.53
N ILE A 531 8.37 -12.49 57.41
CA ILE A 531 8.20 -13.94 57.59
C ILE A 531 8.83 -14.69 56.41
N MET A 532 10.05 -15.20 56.62
CA MET A 532 10.78 -16.03 55.66
C MET A 532 10.48 -17.52 55.91
N GLU A 533 9.37 -18.00 55.35
CA GLU A 533 8.98 -19.41 55.30
C GLU A 533 9.51 -20.04 54.00
N CYS A 534 10.71 -20.62 54.10
CA CYS A 534 11.39 -21.38 53.04
C CYS A 534 11.76 -22.76 53.62
N ALA A 535 11.78 -23.80 52.80
CA ALA A 535 12.25 -25.12 53.26
C ALA A 535 13.78 -25.08 53.51
N LEU A 536 14.23 -25.76 54.56
CA LEU A 536 15.66 -25.88 54.89
C LEU A 536 16.08 -27.34 54.76
N LEU A 537 17.11 -27.59 53.97
CA LEU A 537 17.72 -28.91 53.78
C LEU A 537 19.20 -28.86 54.20
N PHE A 538 19.70 -29.98 54.72
CA PHE A 538 21.11 -30.19 55.02
C PHE A 538 21.63 -31.30 54.11
N LYS A 539 22.77 -31.07 53.45
CA LYS A 539 23.45 -32.05 52.62
C LYS A 539 24.89 -32.21 53.10
N GLU A 540 25.24 -33.43 53.46
CA GLU A 540 26.61 -33.85 53.72
C GLU A 540 27.30 -34.25 52.40
N THR A 541 28.59 -33.92 52.28
CA THR A 541 29.40 -34.22 51.10
C THR A 541 30.73 -34.90 51.49
N LYS A 542 31.38 -35.53 50.49
CA LYS A 542 32.65 -36.28 50.64
C LYS A 542 32.60 -37.45 51.63
N SER A 543 31.42 -38.00 51.90
CA SER A 543 31.23 -39.16 52.80
C SER A 543 32.04 -40.40 52.42
N GLU A 544 32.42 -40.54 51.15
CA GLU A 544 33.34 -41.57 50.64
C GLU A 544 34.75 -41.51 51.28
N VAL A 545 35.21 -40.32 51.69
CA VAL A 545 36.52 -40.11 52.33
C VAL A 545 36.56 -40.71 53.74
N THR A 546 35.39 -40.97 54.35
CA THR A 546 35.25 -41.33 55.77
C THR A 546 35.19 -42.85 56.03
N ILE A 547 35.38 -43.70 55.00
CA ILE A 547 35.31 -45.17 55.13
C ILE A 547 36.64 -45.74 55.71
N SER A 548 37.03 -45.30 56.91
CA SER A 548 38.21 -45.84 57.61
C SER A 548 38.18 -45.81 59.14
N GLN A 549 37.01 -45.91 59.79
CA GLN A 549 36.85 -46.44 61.17
C GLN A 549 35.38 -46.71 61.58
N PRO A 550 35.09 -47.74 62.41
CA PRO A 550 33.73 -48.04 62.88
C PRO A 550 33.45 -47.60 64.35
N GLN A 551 32.15 -47.59 64.72
CA GLN A 551 31.52 -47.37 66.07
C GLN A 551 31.06 -45.91 66.37
N PRO A 552 30.01 -45.67 67.20
CA PRO A 552 28.60 -46.00 66.88
C PRO A 552 27.57 -44.90 67.32
N CYS A 553 26.26 -45.16 67.12
CA CYS A 553 25.08 -44.45 67.69
C CYS A 553 24.76 -43.04 67.13
N LEU A 554 23.50 -42.58 66.98
CA LEU A 554 22.13 -43.08 67.33
C LEU A 554 21.13 -42.76 66.15
N PRO A 555 19.77 -42.87 66.24
CA PRO A 555 18.97 -43.42 65.14
C PRO A 555 18.55 -42.43 64.04
N ALA A 556 18.36 -42.97 62.84
CA ALA A 556 17.71 -42.27 61.73
C ALA A 556 16.18 -42.24 61.88
N TYR A 557 15.55 -41.12 61.54
CA TYR A 557 14.12 -41.03 61.25
C TYR A 557 13.89 -41.26 59.75
N SER A 558 13.08 -42.27 59.42
CA SER A 558 12.89 -42.73 58.05
C SER A 558 11.71 -42.05 57.34
N TYR A 559 11.98 -41.50 56.15
CA TYR A 559 10.98 -41.27 55.10
C TYR A 559 11.55 -41.76 53.75
N PRO A 560 10.71 -42.22 52.80
CA PRO A 560 11.14 -43.17 51.79
C PRO A 560 11.87 -42.53 50.60
N THR A 561 13.09 -42.98 50.34
CA THR A 561 13.79 -42.78 49.06
C THR A 561 13.54 -43.98 48.14
N ASN A 562 12.56 -43.86 47.25
CA ASN A 562 12.36 -44.75 46.10
C ASN A 562 12.39 -43.91 44.83
N LEU A 563 13.44 -44.04 44.02
CA LEU A 563 13.51 -43.81 42.57
C LEU A 563 14.93 -44.19 42.08
N PHE A 564 15.10 -44.29 40.76
CA PHE A 564 16.32 -44.71 40.05
C PHE A 564 16.73 -46.20 40.20
N SER A 565 16.23 -47.02 39.27
CA SER A 565 16.89 -48.25 38.83
C SER A 565 16.81 -48.34 37.29
N PRO A 566 17.91 -48.16 36.53
CA PRO A 566 17.88 -48.24 35.08
C PRO A 566 17.98 -49.70 34.60
N SER A 567 17.17 -50.12 33.63
CA SER A 567 17.32 -51.42 32.98
C SER A 567 16.64 -51.54 31.61
N ARG A 568 17.50 -51.60 30.58
CA ARG A 568 17.36 -52.33 29.31
C ARG A 568 16.26 -51.92 28.32
N PHE A 569 16.71 -51.45 27.16
CA PHE A 569 16.22 -51.92 25.85
C PHE A 569 17.42 -52.35 25.00
N PHE A 570 17.28 -53.49 24.31
CA PHE A 570 18.13 -53.89 23.16
C PHE A 570 17.53 -55.13 22.50
N ASN A 571 17.14 -55.03 21.23
CA ASN A 571 17.27 -56.12 20.24
C ASN A 571 16.93 -55.59 18.85
N LEU A 572 17.92 -55.64 17.95
CA LEU A 572 17.74 -55.54 16.49
C LEU A 572 17.94 -56.94 15.90
N ASN A 573 17.25 -57.24 14.80
CA ASN A 573 17.65 -58.33 13.90
C ASN A 573 17.05 -58.14 12.50
N ASN A 574 17.96 -57.95 11.56
CA ASN A 574 17.99 -58.22 10.12
C ASN A 574 16.70 -58.64 9.39
N MET A 575 16.57 -58.13 8.16
CA MET A 575 16.60 -59.00 6.98
C MET A 575 17.17 -58.27 5.75
N ASP A 576 18.23 -58.82 5.18
CA ASP A 576 18.78 -58.46 3.87
C ASP A 576 17.95 -59.08 2.73
N LEU A 577 18.11 -58.59 1.48
CA LEU A 577 18.18 -59.42 0.27
C LEU A 577 18.60 -58.62 -0.97
N ASP A 578 19.59 -59.13 -1.70
CA ASP A 578 20.14 -58.55 -2.95
C ASP A 578 19.27 -58.85 -4.19
N LEU A 579 19.53 -58.16 -5.32
CA LEU A 579 20.18 -58.76 -6.51
C LEU A 579 20.23 -57.84 -7.76
N ASP A 580 21.46 -57.62 -8.25
CA ASP A 580 21.97 -57.62 -9.65
C ASP A 580 21.32 -56.84 -10.82
N MET A 581 22.22 -56.17 -11.57
CA MET A 581 22.43 -56.09 -13.05
C MET A 581 21.22 -56.04 -14.03
N ASP A 582 21.30 -55.37 -15.19
CA ASP A 582 22.45 -55.22 -16.10
C ASP A 582 22.35 -54.00 -17.07
N SER A 583 23.30 -53.90 -17.99
CA SER A 583 23.56 -52.84 -18.97
C SER A 583 22.51 -52.60 -20.07
N ALA A 584 22.45 -51.36 -20.57
CA ALA A 584 22.63 -51.01 -22.00
C ALA A 584 22.57 -49.48 -22.19
N GLY A 585 23.20 -48.95 -23.25
CA GLY A 585 23.09 -47.53 -23.64
C GLY A 585 23.14 -47.35 -25.15
N LEU A 586 22.67 -46.20 -25.66
CA LEU A 586 22.76 -45.81 -27.08
C LEU A 586 22.55 -44.29 -27.26
N GLN A 587 23.33 -43.68 -28.16
CA GLN A 587 23.07 -42.34 -28.74
C GLN A 587 22.43 -42.50 -30.12
N PRO A 588 21.73 -41.47 -30.63
CA PRO A 588 22.30 -40.67 -31.74
C PRO A 588 22.27 -39.16 -31.40
N ALA A 589 23.26 -38.32 -31.69
CA ALA A 589 23.98 -38.03 -32.95
C ALA A 589 23.31 -36.90 -33.79
N PHE A 590 24.05 -35.80 -33.96
CA PHE A 590 23.77 -34.68 -34.87
C PHE A 590 24.02 -35.08 -36.33
N GLU A 591 23.30 -34.47 -37.29
CA GLU A 591 23.80 -34.17 -38.66
C GLU A 591 23.07 -32.92 -39.24
N PRO A 592 23.55 -32.31 -40.36
CA PRO A 592 23.56 -30.84 -40.49
C PRO A 592 22.65 -30.23 -41.56
N GLN A 593 22.53 -28.89 -41.55
CA GLN A 593 21.92 -28.11 -42.66
C GLN A 593 22.97 -27.65 -43.70
N PRO A 594 22.60 -27.55 -44.99
CA PRO A 594 23.53 -27.23 -46.07
C PRO A 594 23.77 -25.71 -46.24
N GLN A 595 25.00 -25.34 -46.61
CA GLN A 595 25.32 -24.01 -47.08
C GLN A 595 24.88 -23.82 -48.54
N VAL A 596 24.29 -22.66 -48.86
CA VAL A 596 24.13 -22.18 -50.24
C VAL A 596 24.65 -20.75 -50.33
N SER A 597 25.72 -20.56 -51.11
CA SER A 597 26.35 -19.26 -51.31
C SER A 597 25.58 -18.39 -52.32
N ASN A 598 25.34 -17.12 -51.98
CA ASN A 598 25.06 -16.08 -52.97
C ASN A 598 25.66 -14.75 -52.49
N VAL A 599 26.66 -14.25 -53.22
CA VAL A 599 27.25 -12.92 -52.98
C VAL A 599 26.40 -11.87 -53.69
N ARG A 600 25.94 -10.85 -52.96
CA ARG A 600 25.38 -9.62 -53.53
C ARG A 600 26.25 -8.43 -53.18
N THR A 601 26.37 -7.48 -54.10
CA THR A 601 27.24 -6.31 -53.98
C THR A 601 26.62 -5.23 -53.07
N THR A 602 27.49 -4.50 -52.37
CA THR A 602 27.13 -3.57 -51.28
C THR A 602 26.18 -2.44 -51.68
N GLU A 603 26.16 -2.03 -52.94
CA GLU A 603 25.30 -0.93 -53.43
C GLU A 603 23.82 -1.34 -53.53
N GLU A 604 23.52 -2.59 -53.92
CA GLU A 604 22.14 -3.11 -53.92
C GLU A 604 21.59 -3.20 -52.50
N ALA A 605 22.43 -3.60 -51.53
CA ALA A 605 22.06 -3.69 -50.13
C ALA A 605 21.71 -2.30 -49.54
N GLN A 606 22.43 -1.24 -49.92
CA GLN A 606 22.15 0.12 -49.46
C GLN A 606 20.85 0.68 -50.06
N GLN A 607 20.58 0.46 -51.35
CA GLN A 607 19.31 0.89 -51.96
C GLN A 607 18.11 0.09 -51.43
N GLN A 608 18.28 -1.21 -51.18
CA GLN A 608 17.25 -2.02 -50.52
C GLN A 608 17.04 -1.58 -49.06
N GLN A 609 18.10 -1.26 -48.31
CA GLN A 609 17.97 -0.71 -46.94
C GLN A 609 17.24 0.64 -46.93
N GLN A 610 17.50 1.56 -47.86
CA GLN A 610 16.77 2.84 -47.92
C GLN A 610 15.29 2.66 -48.28
N GLN A 611 14.96 1.83 -49.27
CA GLN A 611 13.55 1.53 -49.60
C GLN A 611 12.86 0.72 -48.50
N GLN A 612 13.58 -0.11 -47.76
CA GLN A 612 13.06 -0.87 -46.63
C GLN A 612 12.83 0.03 -45.41
N GLN A 613 13.74 0.98 -45.13
CA GLN A 613 13.53 2.01 -44.11
C GLN A 613 12.33 2.90 -44.41
N GLN A 614 12.14 3.35 -45.67
CA GLN A 614 10.94 4.10 -46.06
C GLN A 614 9.65 3.27 -45.94
N ARG A 615 9.69 1.98 -46.26
CA ARG A 615 8.54 1.07 -46.08
C ARG A 615 8.25 0.74 -44.61
N ILE A 616 9.26 0.77 -43.75
CA ILE A 616 9.09 0.61 -42.29
C ILE A 616 8.47 1.89 -41.70
N SER A 617 8.91 3.09 -42.11
CA SER A 617 8.30 4.35 -41.61
C SER A 617 6.82 4.50 -41.96
N ASP A 618 6.36 3.93 -43.08
CA ASP A 618 4.93 3.95 -43.49
C ASP A 618 4.06 2.87 -42.80
N GLN A 619 4.63 2.00 -41.96
CA GLN A 619 3.87 0.98 -41.24
C GLN A 619 3.35 1.46 -39.88
N ASP A 620 4.11 2.28 -39.14
CA ASP A 620 3.77 2.73 -37.77
C ASP A 620 3.01 4.07 -37.68
N LYS A 621 2.65 4.68 -38.80
CA LYS A 621 1.97 5.99 -38.81
C LYS A 621 0.60 5.94 -38.10
N LYS A 622 0.50 6.64 -36.96
CA LYS A 622 -0.71 6.74 -36.13
C LYS A 622 -1.68 7.77 -36.71
N MET A 623 -2.93 7.37 -36.93
CA MET A 623 -3.95 8.18 -37.61
C MET A 623 -5.30 8.02 -36.89
N LEU A 624 -6.09 9.08 -36.80
CA LEU A 624 -7.39 9.11 -36.15
C LEU A 624 -8.46 9.70 -37.08
N ASP A 625 -9.51 8.93 -37.33
CA ASP A 625 -10.78 9.43 -37.85
C ASP A 625 -11.77 9.54 -36.68
N LEU A 626 -12.26 10.76 -36.42
CA LEU A 626 -13.21 11.08 -35.36
C LEU A 626 -14.48 11.67 -35.99
N VAL A 627 -15.66 11.10 -35.72
CA VAL A 627 -16.93 11.61 -36.24
C VAL A 627 -17.85 12.04 -35.11
N PHE A 628 -18.38 13.26 -35.19
CA PHE A 628 -19.45 13.72 -34.33
C PHE A 628 -20.81 13.42 -34.98
N ILE A 629 -21.66 12.68 -34.27
CA ILE A 629 -23.09 12.59 -34.57
C ILE A 629 -23.80 13.58 -33.63
N GLN A 630 -24.32 14.67 -34.18
CA GLN A 630 -24.89 15.78 -33.42
C GLN A 630 -26.41 15.87 -33.64
N ASP A 631 -27.16 15.61 -32.58
CA ASP A 631 -28.58 15.91 -32.48
C ASP A 631 -28.80 17.42 -32.70
N CYS A 632 -29.79 17.77 -33.52
CA CYS A 632 -30.17 19.13 -33.87
C CYS A 632 -31.66 19.45 -33.67
N THR A 633 -32.37 18.70 -32.81
CA THR A 633 -33.76 19.01 -32.42
C THR A 633 -33.81 20.15 -31.39
N GLY A 634 -35.01 20.51 -30.91
CA GLY A 634 -35.25 21.74 -30.15
C GLY A 634 -34.50 21.88 -28.81
N SER A 635 -34.09 20.78 -28.17
CA SER A 635 -33.39 20.76 -26.87
C SER A 635 -31.90 21.09 -26.95
N GLN A 636 -31.23 20.77 -28.07
CA GLN A 636 -29.76 20.74 -28.16
C GLN A 636 -29.03 22.08 -28.24
N GLY A 637 -29.73 23.22 -28.15
CA GLY A 637 -29.15 24.53 -28.42
C GLY A 637 -27.89 24.85 -27.61
N SER A 638 -27.83 24.40 -26.35
CA SER A 638 -26.66 24.55 -25.47
C SER A 638 -25.48 23.63 -25.86
N TYR A 639 -25.75 22.38 -26.24
CA TYR A 639 -24.74 21.41 -26.65
C TYR A 639 -24.15 21.74 -28.03
N ILE A 640 -24.97 22.13 -29.01
CA ILE A 640 -24.49 22.64 -30.31
C ILE A 640 -23.60 23.88 -30.11
N SER A 641 -24.03 24.81 -29.24
CA SER A 641 -23.26 26.01 -28.93
C SER A 641 -21.91 25.67 -28.28
N SER A 642 -21.89 24.72 -27.34
CA SER A 642 -20.66 24.26 -26.70
C SER A 642 -19.74 23.50 -27.65
N ALA A 643 -20.28 22.60 -28.49
CA ALA A 643 -19.52 21.87 -29.49
C ALA A 643 -18.85 22.82 -30.49
N THR A 644 -19.61 23.77 -31.05
CA THR A 644 -19.09 24.80 -31.97
C THR A 644 -17.98 25.62 -31.31
N LYS A 645 -18.24 26.16 -30.11
CA LYS A 645 -17.32 26.99 -29.31
C LYS A 645 -16.01 26.27 -28.94
N ASN A 646 -16.03 24.95 -28.79
CA ASN A 646 -14.90 24.18 -28.26
C ASN A 646 -14.20 23.27 -29.28
N ILE A 647 -14.72 23.10 -30.52
CA ILE A 647 -14.18 22.14 -31.48
C ILE A 647 -12.70 22.37 -31.83
N GLU A 648 -12.29 23.64 -31.97
CA GLU A 648 -10.89 23.99 -32.27
C GLU A 648 -9.97 23.61 -31.10
N ALA A 649 -10.40 23.84 -29.86
CA ALA A 649 -9.68 23.43 -28.65
C ALA A 649 -9.65 21.90 -28.47
N ILE A 650 -10.76 21.20 -28.74
CA ILE A 650 -10.82 19.73 -28.74
C ILE A 650 -9.77 19.15 -29.71
N CYS A 651 -9.69 19.68 -30.93
CA CYS A 651 -8.73 19.22 -31.92
C CYS A 651 -7.28 19.58 -31.55
N ALA A 652 -7.06 20.77 -30.97
CA ALA A 652 -5.77 21.19 -30.44
C ALA A 652 -5.28 20.24 -29.34
N TYR A 653 -6.07 19.97 -28.29
CA TYR A 653 -5.66 19.07 -27.21
C TYR A 653 -5.41 17.62 -27.68
N ILE A 654 -6.17 17.13 -28.66
CA ILE A 654 -5.92 15.81 -29.29
C ILE A 654 -4.55 15.80 -29.98
N PHE A 655 -4.15 16.87 -30.66
CA PHE A 655 -2.83 16.98 -31.29
C PHE A 655 -1.70 17.21 -30.28
N GLU A 656 -1.87 18.16 -29.35
CA GLU A 656 -0.94 18.48 -28.26
C GLU A 656 -0.63 17.29 -27.35
N SER A 657 -1.51 16.29 -27.28
CA SER A 657 -1.28 15.03 -26.56
C SER A 657 -0.08 14.21 -27.05
N GLY A 658 0.48 14.52 -28.23
CA GLY A 658 1.61 13.81 -28.84
C GLY A 658 1.29 12.41 -29.37
N LYS A 659 0.01 11.98 -29.35
CA LYS A 659 -0.40 10.64 -29.86
C LYS A 659 -0.44 10.58 -31.40
N LEU A 660 -0.47 11.72 -32.08
CA LEU A 660 -0.44 11.90 -33.55
C LEU A 660 0.82 12.68 -33.96
N GLN A 661 1.34 12.47 -35.17
CA GLN A 661 2.63 13.04 -35.61
C GLN A 661 2.46 14.34 -36.41
N HIS A 662 1.39 14.42 -37.21
CA HIS A 662 1.07 15.57 -38.05
C HIS A 662 -0.42 15.94 -37.93
N PRO A 663 -0.81 17.21 -38.14
CA PRO A 663 -2.22 17.61 -38.08
C PRO A 663 -3.13 16.82 -39.05
N GLU A 664 -2.61 16.43 -40.22
CA GLU A 664 -3.34 15.62 -41.22
C GLU A 664 -3.63 14.17 -40.76
N ASP A 665 -2.99 13.71 -39.69
CA ASP A 665 -3.26 12.40 -39.10
C ASP A 665 -4.63 12.40 -38.41
N LEU A 666 -5.11 13.57 -37.96
CA LEU A 666 -6.49 13.79 -37.52
C LEU A 666 -7.38 14.13 -38.72
N ARG A 667 -8.51 13.45 -38.84
CA ARG A 667 -9.67 13.93 -39.61
C ARG A 667 -10.88 13.95 -38.71
N VAL A 668 -11.60 15.06 -38.73
CA VAL A 668 -12.89 15.20 -38.05
C VAL A 668 -14.01 15.17 -39.08
N GLY A 669 -15.05 14.38 -38.81
CA GLY A 669 -16.28 14.33 -39.58
C GLY A 669 -17.48 14.77 -38.75
N LEU A 670 -18.55 15.17 -39.43
CA LEU A 670 -19.79 15.64 -38.80
C LEU A 670 -21.00 15.08 -39.54
N VAL A 671 -21.91 14.45 -38.79
CA VAL A 671 -23.26 14.09 -39.22
C VAL A 671 -24.26 14.71 -38.26
N ALA A 672 -25.01 15.69 -38.73
CA ALA A 672 -26.13 16.26 -37.99
C ALA A 672 -27.41 15.47 -38.26
N PHE A 673 -28.29 15.32 -37.27
CA PHE A 673 -29.58 14.63 -37.45
C PHE A 673 -30.72 15.32 -36.69
N ARG A 674 -31.95 14.96 -37.03
CA ARG A 674 -33.20 15.44 -36.41
C ARG A 674 -34.23 14.31 -36.33
N ASP A 675 -35.50 14.65 -36.37
CA ASP A 675 -36.63 13.72 -36.35
C ASP A 675 -37.09 13.34 -37.79
N HIS A 676 -37.89 12.29 -37.94
CA HIS A 676 -38.46 11.87 -39.22
C HIS A 676 -39.75 12.66 -39.54
N PRO A 677 -40.12 12.84 -40.83
CA PRO A 677 -41.44 13.36 -41.21
C PRO A 677 -42.56 12.44 -40.68
N PRO A 678 -43.56 12.95 -39.93
CA PRO A 678 -44.04 14.34 -39.97
C PRO A 678 -43.51 15.31 -38.89
N GLN A 679 -42.66 14.85 -37.98
CA GLN A 679 -42.22 15.65 -36.84
C GLN A 679 -41.19 16.74 -37.23
N ASP A 680 -40.30 16.43 -38.18
CA ASP A 680 -39.48 17.41 -38.89
C ASP A 680 -39.61 17.23 -40.42
N HIS A 681 -39.53 18.34 -41.15
CA HIS A 681 -39.67 18.42 -42.61
C HIS A 681 -38.46 19.08 -43.31
N THR A 682 -37.39 19.37 -42.56
CA THR A 682 -36.22 20.12 -43.02
C THR A 682 -35.09 19.22 -43.50
N TYR A 683 -34.75 18.18 -42.72
CA TYR A 683 -33.84 17.08 -43.06
C TYR A 683 -33.86 16.03 -41.94
N VAL A 684 -33.66 14.75 -42.31
CA VAL A 684 -33.48 13.66 -41.33
C VAL A 684 -32.01 13.60 -40.89
N THR A 685 -31.08 13.60 -41.86
CA THR A 685 -29.62 13.66 -41.64
C THR A 685 -28.94 14.66 -42.59
N ARG A 686 -27.76 15.15 -42.19
CA ARG A 686 -26.83 15.96 -43.00
C ARG A 686 -25.40 15.51 -42.75
N ASN A 687 -24.76 14.96 -43.78
CA ASN A 687 -23.38 14.50 -43.75
C ASN A 687 -22.45 15.59 -44.35
N PHE A 688 -21.46 16.04 -43.59
CA PHE A 688 -20.49 17.07 -44.00
C PHE A 688 -19.15 16.49 -44.51
N GLY A 689 -19.03 15.15 -44.52
CA GLY A 689 -17.81 14.42 -44.86
C GLY A 689 -16.72 14.50 -43.78
N PHE A 690 -15.53 14.00 -44.11
CA PHE A 690 -14.32 14.20 -43.30
C PHE A 690 -13.56 15.46 -43.71
N SER A 691 -12.90 16.11 -42.76
CA SER A 691 -11.99 17.24 -42.98
C SER A 691 -10.78 17.17 -42.05
N SER A 692 -9.60 17.55 -42.55
CA SER A 692 -8.43 17.91 -41.72
C SER A 692 -8.34 19.42 -41.47
N ASP A 693 -9.05 20.24 -42.26
CA ASP A 693 -9.29 21.66 -41.97
C ASP A 693 -10.34 21.75 -40.85
N ILE A 694 -9.89 22.14 -39.65
CA ILE A 694 -10.74 22.26 -38.45
C ILE A 694 -11.60 23.53 -38.50
N SER A 695 -11.14 24.61 -39.15
CA SER A 695 -11.95 25.83 -39.31
C SER A 695 -13.11 25.61 -40.28
N LYS A 696 -12.99 24.70 -41.26
CA LYS A 696 -14.14 24.16 -42.00
C LYS A 696 -15.11 23.44 -41.06
N VAL A 697 -14.64 22.58 -40.15
CA VAL A 697 -15.50 21.84 -39.22
C VAL A 697 -16.21 22.78 -38.22
N HIS A 698 -15.51 23.79 -37.70
CA HIS A 698 -16.11 24.86 -36.90
C HIS A 698 -17.21 25.59 -37.69
N LYS A 699 -16.94 25.93 -38.96
CA LYS A 699 -17.93 26.57 -39.84
C LYS A 699 -19.16 25.66 -40.08
N ASP A 700 -18.93 24.37 -40.35
CA ASP A 700 -19.99 23.39 -40.58
C ASP A 700 -20.86 23.21 -39.32
N LEU A 701 -20.25 23.09 -38.13
CA LEU A 701 -20.95 23.13 -36.83
C LEU A 701 -21.74 24.43 -36.62
N SER A 702 -21.13 25.59 -36.91
CA SER A 702 -21.80 26.90 -36.76
C SER A 702 -22.99 27.12 -37.71
N SER A 703 -23.19 26.23 -38.69
CA SER A 703 -24.38 26.23 -39.56
C SER A 703 -25.57 25.46 -38.98
N LEU A 704 -25.36 24.72 -37.89
CA LEU A 704 -26.39 23.95 -37.19
C LEU A 704 -27.15 24.82 -36.19
N TYR A 705 -28.41 24.47 -35.97
CA TYR A 705 -29.27 25.10 -34.98
C TYR A 705 -30.28 24.08 -34.45
N ALA A 706 -30.69 24.26 -33.19
CA ALA A 706 -31.72 23.45 -32.55
C ALA A 706 -33.12 23.83 -33.08
N SER A 707 -33.82 22.90 -33.72
CA SER A 707 -35.26 23.00 -34.02
C SER A 707 -35.82 21.67 -34.50
N GLY A 708 -37.09 21.39 -34.22
CA GLY A 708 -37.75 20.13 -34.60
C GLY A 708 -37.87 19.17 -33.43
N GLY A 709 -38.31 17.94 -33.71
CA GLY A 709 -38.72 16.95 -32.71
C GLY A 709 -40.22 17.03 -32.40
N GLY A 710 -40.88 15.89 -32.18
CA GLY A 710 -42.32 15.86 -31.90
C GLY A 710 -42.80 14.81 -30.90
N ASP A 711 -42.47 13.54 -31.11
CA ASP A 711 -42.99 12.42 -30.31
C ASP A 711 -42.06 12.02 -29.15
N GLY A 712 -40.75 12.05 -29.36
CA GLY A 712 -39.77 11.97 -28.28
C GLY A 712 -38.49 11.25 -28.67
N PRO A 713 -38.54 10.05 -29.27
CA PRO A 713 -37.39 9.44 -29.92
C PRO A 713 -37.03 10.18 -31.23
N GLU A 714 -35.89 9.89 -31.83
CA GLU A 714 -35.37 10.64 -32.99
C GLU A 714 -34.62 9.76 -34.01
N ALA A 715 -34.19 10.34 -35.14
CA ALA A 715 -33.52 9.64 -36.25
C ALA A 715 -32.04 9.26 -35.99
N VAL A 716 -31.69 8.98 -34.74
CA VAL A 716 -30.38 8.46 -34.29
C VAL A 716 -29.91 7.28 -35.15
N THR A 717 -30.83 6.36 -35.48
CA THR A 717 -30.58 5.19 -36.34
C THR A 717 -30.16 5.59 -37.76
N ALA A 718 -30.82 6.59 -38.35
CA ALA A 718 -30.48 7.10 -39.68
C ALA A 718 -29.10 7.76 -39.67
N ALA A 719 -28.74 8.46 -38.58
CA ALA A 719 -27.42 9.07 -38.40
C ALA A 719 -26.31 8.01 -38.29
N MET A 720 -26.52 6.94 -37.53
CA MET A 720 -25.60 5.79 -37.45
C MET A 720 -25.41 5.12 -38.82
N ALA A 721 -26.49 4.93 -39.58
CA ALA A 721 -26.44 4.36 -40.93
C ALA A 721 -25.68 5.27 -41.91
N GLU A 722 -25.79 6.58 -41.77
CA GLU A 722 -25.04 7.56 -42.59
C GLU A 722 -23.54 7.57 -42.27
N VAL A 723 -23.16 7.47 -40.99
CA VAL A 723 -21.75 7.37 -40.57
C VAL A 723 -21.06 6.10 -41.09
N LEU A 724 -21.80 5.01 -41.27
CA LEU A 724 -21.31 3.77 -41.90
C LEU A 724 -21.03 3.91 -43.41
N LYS A 725 -21.49 4.98 -44.07
CA LYS A 725 -21.23 5.29 -45.49
C LYS A 725 -20.00 6.18 -45.70
N MET A 726 -19.43 6.76 -44.64
CA MET A 726 -18.30 7.71 -44.73
C MET A 726 -16.99 7.03 -45.15
N GLU A 727 -16.08 7.80 -45.76
CA GLU A 727 -14.78 7.33 -46.27
C GLU A 727 -13.73 7.15 -45.16
N TRP A 728 -13.90 6.13 -44.32
CA TRP A 728 -12.99 5.76 -43.23
C TRP A 728 -11.61 5.26 -43.73
N ARG A 729 -10.51 5.73 -43.14
CA ARG A 729 -9.14 5.23 -43.41
C ARG A 729 -8.95 3.85 -42.76
N GLU A 730 -8.52 2.85 -43.53
CA GLU A 730 -8.36 1.47 -43.03
C GLU A 730 -7.46 1.37 -41.79
N LYS A 731 -6.25 1.95 -41.85
CA LYS A 731 -5.24 1.95 -40.78
C LYS A 731 -5.53 2.89 -39.60
N ALA A 732 -6.52 3.78 -39.71
CA ALA A 732 -6.82 4.73 -38.65
C ALA A 732 -7.56 4.08 -37.48
N SER A 733 -7.34 4.61 -36.27
CA SER A 733 -8.30 4.54 -35.16
C SER A 733 -9.60 5.18 -35.63
N LYS A 734 -10.75 4.53 -35.39
CA LYS A 734 -12.06 4.99 -35.86
C LYS A 734 -12.97 5.19 -34.67
N MET A 735 -13.36 6.43 -34.43
CA MET A 735 -14.15 6.80 -33.26
C MET A 735 -15.35 7.64 -33.67
N VAL A 736 -16.49 7.38 -33.02
CA VAL A 736 -17.72 8.16 -33.16
C VAL A 736 -18.12 8.67 -31.79
N VAL A 737 -18.50 9.94 -31.71
CA VAL A 737 -19.11 10.56 -30.53
C VAL A 737 -20.53 10.98 -30.91
N LEU A 738 -21.52 10.31 -30.33
CA LEU A 738 -22.93 10.67 -30.48
C LEU A 738 -23.37 11.55 -29.31
N ILE A 739 -24.01 12.68 -29.59
CA ILE A 739 -24.46 13.68 -28.61
C ILE A 739 -25.96 13.87 -28.82
N ALA A 740 -26.78 13.48 -27.84
CA ALA A 740 -28.25 13.57 -27.89
C ALA A 740 -28.89 13.53 -26.50
N ASP A 741 -30.15 14.01 -26.37
CA ASP A 741 -31.00 13.82 -25.20
C ASP A 741 -32.22 12.89 -25.44
N ALA A 742 -32.33 12.31 -26.63
CA ALA A 742 -33.37 11.36 -27.04
C ALA A 742 -32.81 9.98 -27.43
N PRO A 743 -33.63 8.90 -27.34
CA PRO A 743 -33.33 7.58 -27.93
C PRO A 743 -33.69 7.48 -29.42
N PRO A 744 -33.23 6.43 -30.14
CA PRO A 744 -33.81 6.06 -31.43
C PRO A 744 -35.25 5.54 -31.30
N HIS A 745 -36.02 5.69 -32.37
CA HIS A 745 -37.33 5.05 -32.55
C HIS A 745 -37.26 3.50 -32.47
N GLY A 746 -38.35 2.88 -32.05
CA GLY A 746 -38.55 1.43 -32.05
C GLY A 746 -38.04 0.68 -30.81
N ILE A 747 -37.36 1.35 -29.86
CA ILE A 747 -36.93 0.71 -28.59
C ILE A 747 -38.09 0.51 -27.60
N GLY A 748 -39.31 0.91 -27.97
CA GLY A 748 -40.54 0.74 -27.19
C GLY A 748 -40.82 1.85 -26.17
N GLU A 749 -40.47 3.09 -26.50
CA GLU A 749 -40.69 4.25 -25.63
C GLU A 749 -42.13 4.78 -25.69
N TYR A 750 -42.58 5.40 -24.58
CA TYR A 750 -43.93 5.95 -24.53
C TYR A 750 -44.03 7.25 -25.35
N GLY A 751 -44.81 7.20 -26.43
CA GLY A 751 -45.12 8.36 -27.28
C GLY A 751 -44.59 8.24 -28.70
N ASP A 752 -43.65 7.31 -28.96
CA ASP A 752 -42.97 7.08 -30.23
C ASP A 752 -43.93 7.01 -31.44
N GLY A 753 -43.74 7.87 -32.43
CA GLY A 753 -44.50 7.86 -33.69
C GLY A 753 -44.11 6.73 -34.63
N PHE A 754 -42.98 6.07 -34.38
CA PHE A 754 -42.39 5.03 -35.22
C PHE A 754 -42.02 3.79 -34.38
N ASP A 755 -42.95 3.34 -33.55
CA ASP A 755 -42.83 2.24 -32.58
C ASP A 755 -42.42 0.87 -33.18
N ASP A 756 -42.58 0.67 -34.49
CA ASP A 756 -42.09 -0.51 -35.24
C ASP A 756 -40.59 -0.43 -35.62
N GLY A 757 -39.92 0.72 -35.46
CA GLY A 757 -38.53 0.94 -35.86
C GLY A 757 -38.32 2.19 -36.72
N SER A 758 -37.06 2.51 -37.02
CA SER A 758 -36.73 3.67 -37.88
C SER A 758 -37.35 3.52 -39.29
N PRO A 759 -38.06 4.56 -39.80
CA PRO A 759 -38.67 4.56 -41.14
C PRO A 759 -37.75 4.21 -42.30
N ASP A 760 -36.44 4.39 -42.15
CA ASP A 760 -35.44 4.07 -43.17
C ASP A 760 -35.14 2.56 -43.27
N GLY A 761 -35.73 1.73 -42.39
CA GLY A 761 -35.62 0.26 -42.42
C GLY A 761 -34.34 -0.31 -41.79
N TYR A 762 -33.53 0.52 -41.14
CA TYR A 762 -32.33 0.09 -40.43
C TYR A 762 -32.61 -0.24 -38.95
N ASP A 763 -31.88 -1.21 -38.40
CA ASP A 763 -31.90 -1.57 -36.97
C ASP A 763 -30.60 -1.09 -36.28
N PRO A 764 -30.67 -0.30 -35.20
CA PRO A 764 -29.48 0.29 -34.61
C PRO A 764 -28.60 -0.70 -33.83
N LEU A 765 -29.10 -1.87 -33.41
CA LEU A 765 -28.26 -2.93 -32.83
C LEU A 765 -27.44 -3.61 -33.93
N GLN A 766 -28.03 -3.79 -35.13
CA GLN A 766 -27.30 -4.30 -36.29
C GLN A 766 -26.24 -3.30 -36.76
N LEU A 767 -26.58 -2.00 -36.84
CA LEU A 767 -25.61 -0.94 -37.16
C LEU A 767 -24.47 -0.88 -36.12
N ALA A 768 -24.77 -0.99 -34.82
CA ALA A 768 -23.74 -1.02 -33.77
C ALA A 768 -22.77 -2.22 -33.92
N ARG A 769 -23.28 -3.40 -34.30
CA ARG A 769 -22.45 -4.58 -34.58
C ARG A 769 -21.62 -4.40 -35.87
N GLU A 770 -22.18 -3.76 -36.89
CA GLU A 770 -21.43 -3.42 -38.11
C GLU A 770 -20.31 -2.40 -37.83
N MET A 771 -20.58 -1.38 -36.99
CA MET A 771 -19.56 -0.44 -36.49
C MET A 771 -18.45 -1.20 -35.77
N ALA A 772 -18.79 -2.10 -34.84
CA ALA A 772 -17.82 -2.93 -34.12
C ALA A 772 -16.95 -3.80 -35.06
N GLY A 773 -17.55 -4.51 -36.01
CA GLY A 773 -16.83 -5.31 -37.04
C GLY A 773 -16.03 -4.47 -38.05
N ARG A 774 -16.36 -3.19 -38.22
CA ARG A 774 -15.55 -2.20 -38.93
C ARG A 774 -14.44 -1.59 -38.07
N GLY A 775 -14.38 -1.94 -36.79
CA GLY A 775 -13.43 -1.42 -35.81
C GLY A 775 -13.72 0.01 -35.38
N ILE A 776 -14.97 0.47 -35.50
CA ILE A 776 -15.45 1.81 -35.15
C ILE A 776 -16.00 1.79 -33.72
N THR A 777 -15.34 2.50 -32.80
CA THR A 777 -15.78 2.62 -31.40
C THR A 777 -16.82 3.74 -31.27
N LEU A 778 -18.00 3.45 -30.70
CA LEU A 778 -19.05 4.46 -30.45
C LEU A 778 -19.06 4.88 -28.98
N PHE A 779 -18.87 6.17 -28.74
CA PHE A 779 -19.05 6.82 -27.44
C PHE A 779 -20.35 7.63 -27.46
N PHE A 780 -21.15 7.54 -26.40
CA PHE A 780 -22.39 8.32 -26.27
C PHE A 780 -22.26 9.35 -25.16
N VAL A 781 -22.43 10.62 -25.50
CA VAL A 781 -22.62 11.72 -24.55
C VAL A 781 -24.10 11.86 -24.29
N ALA A 782 -24.53 11.44 -23.09
CA ALA A 782 -25.90 11.57 -22.66
C ALA A 782 -26.14 12.96 -22.08
N CYS A 783 -26.96 13.75 -22.78
CA CYS A 783 -27.32 15.12 -22.40
C CYS A 783 -28.37 15.10 -21.28
N GLU A 784 -27.90 15.24 -20.04
CA GLU A 784 -28.71 15.10 -18.82
C GLU A 784 -29.00 16.48 -18.18
N PRO A 785 -30.13 16.65 -17.47
CA PRO A 785 -31.13 15.65 -17.10
C PRO A 785 -32.18 15.33 -18.18
N ALA A 786 -32.03 15.73 -19.44
CA ALA A 786 -33.14 15.61 -20.38
C ALA A 786 -33.44 14.14 -20.79
N LEU A 787 -32.41 13.31 -20.95
CA LEU A 787 -32.55 11.87 -21.25
C LEU A 787 -33.20 11.06 -20.10
N SER A 788 -32.77 11.23 -18.85
CA SER A 788 -33.26 10.39 -17.73
C SER A 788 -34.15 11.14 -16.72
N GLY A 789 -34.31 12.46 -16.86
CA GLY A 789 -34.82 13.42 -15.85
C GLY A 789 -36.22 13.23 -15.29
N TYR A 790 -37.10 12.64 -16.09
CA TYR A 790 -38.55 12.83 -15.96
C TYR A 790 -39.35 11.53 -16.08
N SER A 791 -38.67 10.37 -16.10
CA SER A 791 -39.26 9.08 -16.51
C SER A 791 -39.91 9.14 -17.92
N LYS A 792 -39.48 10.09 -18.77
CA LYS A 792 -39.93 10.26 -20.16
C LYS A 792 -39.55 9.04 -21.00
N TYR A 793 -38.31 8.62 -20.88
CA TYR A 793 -37.79 7.40 -21.50
C TYR A 793 -37.55 6.33 -20.43
N GLN A 794 -37.97 5.10 -20.74
CA GLN A 794 -37.99 3.95 -19.86
C GLN A 794 -36.80 3.01 -20.12
N TYR A 795 -36.26 2.98 -21.34
CA TYR A 795 -35.22 2.07 -21.82
C TYR A 795 -33.99 2.77 -22.43
N ALA A 796 -34.08 4.04 -22.82
CA ALA A 796 -33.01 4.81 -23.47
C ALA A 796 -31.61 4.65 -22.83
N THR A 797 -31.51 4.78 -21.51
CA THR A 797 -30.24 4.61 -20.76
C THR A 797 -29.63 3.21 -20.99
N ASP A 798 -30.47 2.16 -20.93
CA ASP A 798 -30.04 0.76 -21.06
C ASP A 798 -29.64 0.44 -22.51
N PHE A 799 -30.39 0.98 -23.47
CA PHE A 799 -30.11 0.86 -24.90
C PHE A 799 -28.76 1.50 -25.27
N TYR A 800 -28.52 2.74 -24.82
CA TYR A 800 -27.28 3.44 -25.13
C TYR A 800 -26.06 2.79 -24.47
N GLN A 801 -26.20 2.31 -23.23
CA GLN A 801 -25.15 1.52 -22.58
C GLN A 801 -24.88 0.20 -23.35
N ALA A 802 -25.91 -0.44 -23.92
CA ALA A 802 -25.71 -1.64 -24.73
C ALA A 802 -24.96 -1.39 -26.05
N ILE A 803 -25.29 -0.35 -26.83
CA ILE A 803 -24.59 -0.10 -28.11
C ILE A 803 -23.16 0.44 -27.93
N THR A 804 -22.90 1.17 -26.85
CA THR A 804 -21.53 1.55 -26.47
C THR A 804 -20.72 0.32 -26.03
N ASN A 805 -21.31 -0.61 -25.27
CA ASN A 805 -20.68 -1.89 -24.93
C ASN A 805 -20.41 -2.78 -26.16
N ILE A 806 -21.37 -2.92 -27.11
CA ILE A 806 -21.19 -3.67 -28.36
C ILE A 806 -19.94 -3.18 -29.13
N THR A 807 -19.78 -1.86 -29.24
CA THR A 807 -18.69 -1.21 -29.96
C THR A 807 -17.42 -1.00 -29.12
N SER A 808 -17.42 -1.41 -27.85
CA SER A 808 -16.31 -1.23 -26.89
C SER A 808 -15.98 0.24 -26.54
N GLY A 809 -16.94 1.16 -26.71
CA GLY A 809 -16.86 2.56 -26.27
C GLY A 809 -17.34 2.76 -24.83
N LEU A 810 -17.86 3.94 -24.53
CA LEU A 810 -18.42 4.31 -23.21
C LEU A 810 -19.65 5.21 -23.34
N MET A 811 -20.54 5.12 -22.35
CA MET A 811 -21.61 6.09 -22.10
C MET A 811 -21.12 7.15 -21.08
N LEU A 812 -21.31 8.42 -21.41
CA LEU A 812 -20.74 9.59 -20.73
C LEU A 812 -21.89 10.53 -20.32
N PRO A 813 -22.46 10.39 -19.11
CA PRO A 813 -23.55 11.27 -18.67
C PRO A 813 -23.03 12.66 -18.32
N LEU A 814 -23.49 13.69 -19.03
CA LEU A 814 -23.11 15.07 -18.77
C LEU A 814 -24.31 15.89 -18.31
N THR A 815 -24.16 16.49 -17.14
CA THR A 815 -25.17 17.38 -16.52
C THR A 815 -25.07 18.84 -16.98
N THR A 816 -24.00 19.22 -17.67
CA THR A 816 -23.79 20.54 -18.27
C THR A 816 -23.00 20.43 -19.58
N ALA A 817 -23.24 21.35 -20.50
CA ALA A 817 -22.56 21.36 -21.80
C ALA A 817 -21.09 21.82 -21.74
N ASP A 818 -20.63 22.46 -20.66
CA ASP A 818 -19.22 22.90 -20.52
C ASP A 818 -18.25 21.73 -20.24
N LEU A 819 -18.75 20.60 -19.74
CA LEU A 819 -17.97 19.37 -19.55
C LEU A 819 -17.69 18.61 -20.86
N LEU A 820 -18.39 18.96 -21.94
CA LEU A 820 -18.39 18.26 -23.23
C LEU A 820 -16.98 18.06 -23.81
N ALA A 821 -16.18 19.12 -23.87
CA ALA A 821 -14.83 19.07 -24.42
C ALA A 821 -13.90 18.12 -23.64
N HIS A 822 -13.96 18.16 -22.32
CA HIS A 822 -13.15 17.32 -21.44
C HIS A 822 -13.50 15.84 -21.58
N ALA A 823 -14.81 15.52 -21.64
CA ALA A 823 -15.30 14.15 -21.82
C ALA A 823 -14.94 13.57 -23.20
N ILE A 824 -15.02 14.39 -24.26
CA ILE A 824 -14.63 14.00 -25.62
C ILE A 824 -13.14 13.65 -25.68
N VAL A 825 -12.26 14.58 -25.32
CA VAL A 825 -10.81 14.36 -25.47
C VAL A 825 -10.31 13.25 -24.53
N GLY A 826 -10.83 13.16 -23.30
CA GLY A 826 -10.50 12.05 -22.41
C GLY A 826 -10.82 10.68 -23.03
N SER A 827 -11.97 10.58 -23.69
CA SER A 827 -12.40 9.37 -24.42
C SER A 827 -11.56 9.09 -25.67
N VAL A 828 -11.16 10.13 -26.41
CA VAL A 828 -10.26 10.00 -27.57
C VAL A 828 -8.89 9.46 -27.15
N LEU A 829 -8.30 10.02 -26.09
CA LEU A 829 -6.98 9.63 -25.62
C LEU A 829 -6.98 8.21 -25.04
N GLU A 830 -8.01 7.84 -24.29
CA GLU A 830 -8.23 6.46 -23.86
C GLU A 830 -8.37 5.49 -25.05
N ASN A 831 -9.15 5.83 -26.07
CA ASN A 831 -9.32 4.97 -27.25
C ASN A 831 -8.01 4.80 -28.04
N LEU A 832 -7.20 5.86 -28.18
CA LEU A 832 -5.90 5.79 -28.85
C LEU A 832 -4.90 4.87 -28.11
N ASP A 833 -4.95 4.83 -26.78
CA ASP A 833 -4.12 3.93 -25.98
C ASP A 833 -4.61 2.48 -26.03
N MET A 834 -5.93 2.24 -26.00
CA MET A 834 -6.48 0.90 -26.24
C MET A 834 -6.17 0.39 -27.66
N GLU A 835 -6.25 1.23 -28.70
CA GLU A 835 -5.95 0.86 -30.08
C GLU A 835 -4.49 0.41 -30.28
N ARG A 836 -3.54 0.97 -29.52
CA ARG A 836 -2.15 0.46 -29.48
C ARG A 836 -2.17 -0.99 -29.00
N LEU A 837 -2.77 -1.26 -27.85
CA LEU A 837 -2.79 -2.59 -27.25
C LEU A 837 -3.56 -3.61 -28.12
N ILE A 838 -4.67 -3.22 -28.76
CA ILE A 838 -5.41 -4.07 -29.70
C ILE A 838 -4.55 -4.47 -30.91
N ARG A 839 -3.67 -3.59 -31.39
CA ARG A 839 -2.71 -3.94 -32.47
C ARG A 839 -1.65 -4.93 -31.99
N GLU A 840 -1.20 -4.81 -30.75
CA GLU A 840 -0.16 -5.66 -30.17
C GLU A 840 -0.66 -7.06 -29.77
N VAL A 841 -1.84 -7.17 -29.12
CA VAL A 841 -2.35 -8.45 -28.58
C VAL A 841 -3.57 -9.01 -29.32
N GLY A 842 -4.27 -8.20 -30.12
CA GLY A 842 -5.63 -8.51 -30.57
C GLY A 842 -5.76 -9.77 -31.43
N GLN A 843 -4.75 -10.13 -32.21
CA GLN A 843 -4.76 -11.38 -32.99
C GLN A 843 -4.75 -12.62 -32.08
N ALA A 844 -3.89 -12.63 -31.04
CA ALA A 844 -3.82 -13.74 -30.10
C ALA A 844 -5.11 -13.86 -29.27
N VAL A 845 -5.65 -12.71 -28.83
CA VAL A 845 -6.91 -12.63 -28.09
C VAL A 845 -8.09 -13.13 -28.94
N ALA A 846 -8.20 -12.69 -30.19
CA ALA A 846 -9.22 -13.16 -31.13
C ALA A 846 -9.10 -14.66 -31.42
N SER A 847 -7.89 -15.19 -31.58
CA SER A 847 -7.68 -16.62 -31.86
C SER A 847 -8.16 -17.53 -30.72
N ARG A 848 -8.17 -17.06 -29.47
CA ARG A 848 -8.68 -17.82 -28.32
C ARG A 848 -10.21 -17.80 -28.29
N ILE A 849 -10.82 -16.64 -28.46
CA ILE A 849 -12.28 -16.49 -28.42
C ILE A 849 -12.93 -17.24 -29.60
N ILE A 850 -12.37 -17.14 -30.80
CA ILE A 850 -12.96 -17.71 -32.03
C ILE A 850 -12.44 -19.14 -32.30
N GLY A 851 -11.15 -19.40 -32.05
CA GLY A 851 -10.52 -20.70 -32.34
C GLY A 851 -10.65 -21.74 -31.23
N ASN A 852 -10.54 -21.32 -29.96
CA ASN A 852 -10.70 -22.21 -28.80
C ASN A 852 -12.13 -22.16 -28.20
N ASN A 853 -13.00 -21.26 -28.68
CA ASN A 853 -14.35 -21.02 -28.14
C ASN A 853 -14.33 -20.63 -26.64
N GLU A 854 -13.35 -19.81 -26.26
CA GLU A 854 -13.19 -19.29 -24.89
C GLU A 854 -14.10 -18.08 -24.63
N SER A 855 -14.52 -17.91 -23.36
CA SER A 855 -15.35 -16.78 -22.93
C SER A 855 -14.61 -15.45 -22.98
N VAL A 856 -15.26 -14.40 -23.50
CA VAL A 856 -14.75 -13.03 -23.52
C VAL A 856 -14.35 -12.56 -22.11
N ASP A 857 -15.13 -12.90 -21.08
CA ASP A 857 -14.85 -12.46 -19.70
C ASP A 857 -13.71 -13.22 -19.03
N ASP A 858 -13.41 -14.45 -19.46
CA ASP A 858 -12.27 -15.22 -18.94
C ASP A 858 -10.97 -14.78 -19.64
N VAL A 859 -11.00 -14.64 -20.97
CA VAL A 859 -9.87 -14.10 -21.76
C VAL A 859 -9.56 -12.65 -21.36
N ALA A 860 -10.56 -11.84 -21.01
CA ALA A 860 -10.36 -10.47 -20.53
C ALA A 860 -9.66 -10.38 -19.17
N ARG A 861 -9.90 -11.34 -18.25
CA ARG A 861 -9.21 -11.40 -16.96
C ARG A 861 -7.73 -11.78 -17.14
N GLU A 862 -7.45 -12.83 -17.89
CA GLU A 862 -6.06 -13.22 -18.17
C GLU A 862 -5.32 -12.14 -19.00
N LEU A 863 -6.01 -11.43 -19.90
CA LEU A 863 -5.43 -10.30 -20.62
C LEU A 863 -5.14 -9.11 -19.68
N HIS A 864 -6.03 -8.80 -18.75
CA HIS A 864 -5.80 -7.77 -17.73
C HIS A 864 -4.55 -8.09 -16.92
N GLU A 865 -4.42 -9.31 -16.41
CA GLU A 865 -3.24 -9.80 -15.67
C GLU A 865 -1.96 -9.71 -16.52
N ARG A 866 -1.98 -10.16 -17.78
CA ARG A 866 -0.83 -10.07 -18.70
C ARG A 866 -0.40 -8.64 -18.98
N LEU A 867 -1.34 -7.68 -19.05
CA LEU A 867 -1.04 -6.27 -19.29
C LEU A 867 -0.59 -5.54 -18.02
N LEU A 868 -1.09 -5.93 -16.84
CA LEU A 868 -0.57 -5.49 -15.54
C LEU A 868 0.87 -5.97 -15.33
N LEU A 869 1.17 -7.23 -15.63
CA LEU A 869 2.53 -7.80 -15.55
C LEU A 869 3.51 -7.12 -16.54
N ARG A 870 3.01 -6.62 -17.68
CA ARG A 870 3.76 -5.76 -18.61
C ARG A 870 3.88 -4.30 -18.16
N ASN A 871 3.24 -3.92 -17.04
CA ASN A 871 3.18 -2.54 -16.53
C ASN A 871 2.64 -1.54 -17.58
N GLU A 872 1.63 -1.95 -18.38
CA GLU A 872 1.02 -1.07 -19.39
C GLU A 872 0.06 -0.06 -18.72
N SER A 873 0.37 1.23 -18.84
CA SER A 873 -0.53 2.30 -18.46
C SER A 873 -1.48 2.68 -19.60
N THR A 874 -2.70 3.09 -19.25
CA THR A 874 -3.63 3.73 -20.19
C THR A 874 -4.25 4.97 -19.56
N LYS A 875 -4.62 5.94 -20.40
CA LYS A 875 -5.50 7.04 -19.98
C LYS A 875 -6.93 6.51 -19.82
N LYS A 876 -7.62 6.98 -18.79
CA LYS A 876 -8.99 6.59 -18.44
C LYS A 876 -9.83 7.82 -18.12
N VAL A 877 -10.94 8.01 -18.85
CA VAL A 877 -11.91 9.05 -18.52
C VAL A 877 -12.73 8.62 -17.30
N VAL A 878 -12.80 9.49 -16.28
CA VAL A 878 -13.53 9.28 -15.04
C VAL A 878 -14.58 10.38 -14.91
N ILE A 879 -15.84 9.98 -15.04
CA ILE A 879 -17.00 10.86 -14.87
C ILE A 879 -17.78 10.35 -13.65
N GLU A 880 -18.23 11.27 -12.79
CA GLU A 880 -19.11 10.88 -11.69
C GLU A 880 -20.43 10.28 -12.25
N SER A 881 -20.70 9.02 -11.91
CA SER A 881 -21.94 8.35 -12.28
C SER A 881 -23.13 8.97 -11.55
N ILE A 882 -24.01 9.61 -12.32
CA ILE A 882 -25.29 10.11 -11.82
C ILE A 882 -26.39 9.05 -11.85
N TYR A 883 -26.16 7.88 -12.46
CA TYR A 883 -27.15 6.81 -12.59
C TYR A 883 -27.13 5.82 -11.42
N LYS A 884 -28.31 5.29 -11.11
CA LYS A 884 -28.53 4.25 -10.10
C LYS A 884 -28.55 2.88 -10.77
N GLU A 885 -27.73 1.96 -10.28
CA GLU A 885 -27.80 0.56 -10.71
C GLU A 885 -29.13 -0.09 -10.31
N SER A 886 -29.67 -0.92 -11.21
CA SER A 886 -30.79 -1.83 -10.94
C SER A 886 -30.60 -3.13 -11.73
N GLU A 887 -31.17 -4.22 -11.24
CA GLU A 887 -31.06 -5.53 -11.89
C GLU A 887 -31.95 -5.62 -13.15
N GLU A 888 -33.02 -4.80 -13.22
CA GLU A 888 -33.81 -4.60 -14.43
C GLU A 888 -32.99 -3.86 -15.51
N ALA A 889 -32.23 -2.83 -15.14
CA ALA A 889 -31.33 -2.12 -16.07
C ALA A 889 -30.22 -3.04 -16.60
N LYS A 890 -29.54 -3.78 -15.72
CA LYS A 890 -28.51 -4.78 -16.12
C LYS A 890 -29.10 -5.87 -17.05
N HIS A 891 -30.31 -6.34 -16.76
CA HIS A 891 -31.05 -7.25 -17.63
C HIS A 891 -31.32 -6.62 -19.00
N ASN A 892 -31.81 -5.38 -19.07
CA ASN A 892 -32.10 -4.69 -20.32
C ASN A 892 -30.85 -4.48 -21.18
N VAL A 893 -29.74 -4.03 -20.58
CA VAL A 893 -28.43 -3.89 -21.27
C VAL A 893 -28.01 -5.24 -21.87
N SER A 894 -28.12 -6.33 -21.10
CA SER A 894 -27.79 -7.67 -21.58
C SER A 894 -28.72 -8.14 -22.72
N VAL A 895 -30.03 -7.87 -22.63
CA VAL A 895 -30.99 -8.15 -23.71
C VAL A 895 -30.61 -7.42 -25.00
N PHE A 896 -30.38 -6.09 -24.95
CA PHE A 896 -29.99 -5.33 -26.13
C PHE A 896 -28.63 -5.77 -26.69
N MET A 897 -27.66 -6.15 -25.85
CA MET A 897 -26.36 -6.65 -26.31
C MET A 897 -26.47 -7.95 -27.13
N HIS A 898 -27.36 -8.88 -26.74
CA HIS A 898 -27.44 -10.22 -27.33
C HIS A 898 -28.57 -10.41 -28.36
N ALA A 899 -29.64 -9.61 -28.32
CA ALA A 899 -30.76 -9.72 -29.25
C ALA A 899 -30.39 -9.28 -30.68
N PRO A 900 -30.68 -10.07 -31.73
CA PRO A 900 -30.23 -9.77 -33.10
C PRO A 900 -30.91 -8.54 -33.73
N SER A 901 -32.12 -8.18 -33.29
CA SER A 901 -32.80 -6.92 -33.63
C SER A 901 -33.54 -6.32 -32.43
N LEU A 902 -33.99 -5.06 -32.54
CA LEU A 902 -34.90 -4.42 -31.59
C LEU A 902 -36.22 -5.19 -31.45
N ALA A 903 -36.73 -5.80 -32.52
CA ALA A 903 -37.95 -6.59 -32.49
C ALA A 903 -37.81 -7.87 -31.63
N ASP A 904 -36.60 -8.44 -31.56
CA ASP A 904 -36.27 -9.57 -30.67
C ASP A 904 -35.98 -9.10 -29.23
N ALA A 905 -35.40 -7.90 -29.07
CA ALA A 905 -35.07 -7.31 -27.77
C ALA A 905 -36.33 -6.88 -27.00
N ARG A 906 -37.21 -6.13 -27.66
CA ARG A 906 -38.34 -5.39 -27.06
C ARG A 906 -39.30 -6.26 -26.22
N PRO A 907 -39.66 -7.51 -26.60
CA PRO A 907 -40.51 -8.38 -25.77
C PRO A 907 -39.86 -8.87 -24.47
N LEU A 908 -38.53 -8.75 -24.34
CA LEU A 908 -37.75 -9.25 -23.21
C LEU A 908 -37.36 -8.15 -22.21
N LEU A 909 -37.63 -6.88 -22.51
CA LEU A 909 -37.29 -5.74 -21.66
C LEU A 909 -38.13 -5.70 -20.37
N LYS A 910 -37.49 -5.28 -19.28
CA LYS A 910 -38.09 -5.10 -17.96
C LYS A 910 -38.24 -3.62 -17.65
N ARG A 911 -39.38 -3.25 -17.07
CA ARG A 911 -39.62 -1.87 -16.61
C ARG A 911 -38.72 -1.55 -15.41
N VAL A 912 -37.84 -0.56 -15.55
CA VAL A 912 -37.04 -0.04 -14.43
C VAL A 912 -37.91 0.89 -13.59
N HIS A 913 -38.03 0.60 -12.29
CA HIS A 913 -38.96 1.28 -11.39
C HIS A 913 -38.31 2.44 -10.60
N GLY A 914 -38.98 3.59 -10.59
CA GLY A 914 -38.56 4.77 -9.83
C GLY A 914 -37.67 5.72 -10.63
N THR A 915 -36.76 6.41 -9.93
CA THR A 915 -35.81 7.35 -10.54
C THR A 915 -34.57 6.63 -11.07
N ARG A 916 -34.10 7.05 -12.25
CA ARG A 916 -32.85 6.55 -12.86
C ARG A 916 -31.59 7.09 -12.19
N PHE A 917 -31.69 8.14 -11.37
CA PHE A 917 -30.52 8.79 -10.78
C PHE A 917 -30.18 8.35 -9.36
N THR A 918 -28.93 8.56 -8.96
CA THR A 918 -28.49 8.43 -7.57
C THR A 918 -29.14 9.48 -6.67
N ASP A 919 -29.36 9.11 -5.40
CA ASP A 919 -29.89 10.02 -4.39
C ASP A 919 -28.96 11.25 -4.17
N LYS A 920 -27.65 11.09 -4.37
CA LYS A 920 -26.66 12.19 -4.34
C LYS A 920 -26.94 13.24 -5.42
N TYR A 921 -27.14 12.82 -6.67
CA TYR A 921 -27.47 13.75 -7.76
C TYR A 921 -28.80 14.46 -7.48
N LEU A 922 -29.83 13.72 -7.06
CA LEU A 922 -31.15 14.28 -6.78
C LEU A 922 -31.13 15.31 -5.63
N GLN A 923 -30.35 15.05 -4.57
CA GLN A 923 -30.15 16.00 -3.47
C GLN A 923 -29.41 17.27 -3.95
N SER A 924 -28.37 17.14 -4.78
CA SER A 924 -27.66 18.29 -5.35
C SER A 924 -28.60 19.20 -6.17
N ARG A 925 -29.50 18.59 -6.97
CA ARG A 925 -30.50 19.32 -7.77
C ARG A 925 -31.60 19.96 -6.91
N GLN A 926 -31.99 19.34 -5.80
CA GLN A 926 -32.95 19.92 -4.85
C GLN A 926 -32.40 21.15 -4.11
N HIS A 927 -31.09 21.21 -3.86
CA HIS A 927 -30.46 22.42 -3.32
C HIS A 927 -30.48 23.57 -4.36
N LEU A 928 -30.14 23.28 -5.62
CA LEU A 928 -30.24 24.26 -6.72
C LEU A 928 -31.68 24.82 -6.88
N SER A 929 -32.71 23.97 -6.80
CA SER A 929 -34.11 24.39 -6.90
C SER A 929 -34.69 25.12 -5.67
N ARG A 930 -33.90 25.38 -4.61
CA ARG A 930 -34.37 26.08 -3.39
C ARG A 930 -34.11 27.59 -3.37
N HIS A 931 -33.35 28.13 -4.32
CA HIS A 931 -32.99 29.55 -4.35
C HIS A 931 -33.88 30.43 -5.25
N SER A 932 -34.90 29.86 -5.92
CA SER A 932 -35.89 30.63 -6.69
C SER A 932 -37.11 31.02 -5.83
N TYR A 933 -37.41 32.32 -5.76
CA TYR A 933 -38.50 32.89 -4.94
C TYR A 933 -39.92 32.38 -5.29
N PRO A 934 -40.83 32.26 -4.31
CA PRO A 934 -42.21 31.83 -4.54
C PRO A 934 -43.16 33.01 -4.86
N MET A 935 -43.95 32.89 -5.94
CA MET A 935 -45.00 33.86 -6.29
C MET A 935 -46.40 33.23 -6.38
N GLY A 936 -47.27 33.63 -5.45
CA GLY A 936 -48.70 33.90 -5.67
C GLY A 936 -49.63 32.88 -6.34
N SER A 937 -50.16 31.93 -5.54
CA SER A 937 -51.60 31.54 -5.47
C SER A 937 -52.36 30.99 -6.70
N LEU A 938 -53.18 29.94 -6.50
CA LEU A 938 -54.64 29.96 -6.76
C LEU A 938 -55.34 28.73 -6.11
N TYR A 939 -56.47 28.98 -5.44
CA TYR A 939 -57.48 28.11 -4.78
C TYR A 939 -57.34 26.57 -4.66
N THR A 940 -57.52 26.05 -3.43
CA THR A 940 -58.79 25.38 -2.99
C THR A 940 -58.82 25.20 -1.45
N PRO A 941 -59.99 24.98 -0.79
CA PRO A 941 -60.16 25.40 0.62
C PRO A 941 -60.22 24.30 1.71
N SER A 942 -59.53 24.58 2.83
CA SER A 942 -59.97 24.45 4.24
C SER A 942 -60.68 23.17 4.75
N ARG A 943 -60.07 22.53 5.75
CA ARG A 943 -60.77 22.13 6.99
C ARG A 943 -59.86 22.21 8.24
N SER A 944 -60.43 22.58 9.38
CA SER A 944 -59.75 22.87 10.67
C SER A 944 -60.71 22.60 11.85
N PRO A 945 -60.37 22.83 13.14
CA PRO A 945 -59.07 23.06 13.78
C PRO A 945 -58.71 21.81 14.68
N PRO A 946 -58.58 21.74 16.04
CA PRO A 946 -58.53 22.71 17.15
C PRO A 946 -57.18 22.52 18.00
N PRO A 947 -56.99 22.89 19.31
CA PRO A 947 -55.86 23.81 19.62
C PRO A 947 -55.09 23.74 21.00
N LYS A 948 -53.94 24.45 21.06
CA LYS A 948 -53.30 25.09 22.26
C LYS A 948 -52.68 24.11 23.30
N ILE A 949 -51.73 24.50 24.20
CA ILE A 949 -51.59 25.68 25.09
C ILE A 949 -50.10 26.14 25.26
N LYS A 950 -49.88 27.40 25.69
CA LYS A 950 -48.62 28.08 26.15
C LYS A 950 -48.81 28.52 27.63
N PRO A 951 -47.80 28.85 28.49
CA PRO A 951 -46.63 29.72 28.19
C PRO A 951 -45.31 29.51 29.02
N LEU A 952 -44.42 30.51 28.96
CA LEU A 952 -43.12 30.73 29.64
C LEU A 952 -43.32 31.36 31.08
N PRO A 953 -42.36 32.04 31.79
CA PRO A 953 -40.91 32.28 31.61
C PRO A 953 -40.00 32.26 32.89
N THR A 954 -38.67 32.49 32.75
CA THR A 954 -37.84 33.30 33.68
C THR A 954 -36.49 33.76 33.07
N ILE A 955 -35.70 34.59 33.78
CA ILE A 955 -34.66 35.51 33.23
C ILE A 955 -33.39 35.54 34.12
N THR A 956 -32.18 35.77 33.54
CA THR A 956 -31.03 36.44 34.23
C THR A 956 -29.98 37.00 33.23
N ARG A 957 -28.93 37.72 33.70
CA ARG A 957 -28.02 38.59 32.89
C ARG A 957 -26.51 38.28 33.10
N SER A 958 -25.68 38.79 32.18
CA SER A 958 -24.19 38.68 32.01
C SER A 958 -23.38 39.74 32.83
N PRO A 959 -22.06 40.03 32.64
CA PRO A 959 -20.94 39.47 31.80
C PRO A 959 -19.59 39.33 32.62
N PRO A 960 -18.34 39.66 32.15
CA PRO A 960 -17.48 39.19 31.02
C PRO A 960 -16.06 38.65 31.43
N SER A 961 -15.28 38.06 30.49
CA SER A 961 -13.79 38.21 30.40
C SER A 961 -13.18 37.57 29.12
N SER A 962 -11.84 37.66 28.95
CA SER A 962 -11.05 37.57 27.69
C SER A 962 -10.69 36.14 27.18
N PRO A 963 -10.17 35.98 25.93
CA PRO A 963 -10.21 34.70 25.19
C PRO A 963 -8.88 33.91 25.11
N PRO A 964 -8.95 32.62 24.73
CA PRO A 964 -7.86 31.88 24.09
C PRO A 964 -8.19 31.40 22.65
N ARG A 965 -7.13 31.29 21.82
CA ARG A 965 -6.94 30.53 20.56
C ARG A 965 -8.20 30.00 19.82
N LYS A 966 -8.40 30.45 18.57
CA LYS A 966 -9.33 29.81 17.62
C LYS A 966 -8.87 28.38 17.29
N VAL A 967 -9.70 27.40 17.62
CA VAL A 967 -9.81 26.15 16.85
C VAL A 967 -10.90 26.39 15.80
N VAL A 968 -10.64 26.09 14.53
CA VAL A 968 -11.66 26.13 13.46
C VAL A 968 -12.15 24.71 13.26
N SER A 969 -13.26 24.38 13.92
CA SER A 969 -13.91 23.07 13.84
C SER A 969 -15.16 23.16 12.96
N ASP A 970 -14.95 23.06 11.65
CA ASP A 970 -16.00 22.74 10.66
C ASP A 970 -15.30 22.10 9.44
N PHE A 971 -15.21 20.77 9.43
CA PHE A 971 -14.73 19.98 8.29
C PHE A 971 -15.82 18.97 7.91
N ALA A 972 -16.12 18.88 6.62
CA ALA A 972 -17.13 17.95 6.10
C ALA A 972 -16.65 16.49 6.22
N THR A 973 -17.56 15.59 6.58
CA THR A 973 -17.23 14.20 6.90
C THR A 973 -16.81 13.40 5.67
N PHE A 974 -15.55 12.95 5.62
CA PHE A 974 -15.08 11.99 4.62
C PHE A 974 -15.73 10.62 4.85
N GLY A 975 -16.70 10.27 4.02
CA GLY A 975 -17.34 8.95 4.02
C GLY A 975 -16.86 8.09 2.85
N VAL A 976 -16.04 7.08 3.15
CA VAL A 976 -15.68 6.02 2.19
C VAL A 976 -16.18 4.67 2.74
N SER A 977 -16.85 3.90 1.90
CA SER A 977 -17.35 2.57 2.28
C SER A 977 -16.20 1.55 2.33
N LYS A 978 -16.23 0.65 3.31
CA LYS A 978 -15.29 -0.48 3.36
C LYS A 978 -15.63 -1.52 2.31
N ASN A 979 -14.67 -1.93 1.48
CA ASN A 979 -14.48 -3.30 1.01
C ASN A 979 -13.19 -3.43 0.16
N ALA A 980 -12.51 -4.57 0.30
CA ALA A 980 -11.30 -5.02 -0.42
C ALA A 980 -9.99 -4.21 -0.19
N SER A 981 -8.90 -4.95 -0.02
CA SER A 981 -7.52 -4.56 0.33
C SER A 981 -6.67 -5.84 0.16
N VAL A 982 -5.41 -5.88 -0.30
CA VAL A 982 -4.44 -4.91 -0.88
C VAL A 982 -3.57 -5.80 -1.83
N PHE A 983 -2.90 -5.36 -2.91
CA PHE A 983 -1.92 -4.29 -3.07
C PHE A 983 -2.44 -3.01 -3.74
N GLY A 984 -3.48 -2.43 -3.16
CA GLY A 984 -3.91 -1.06 -3.47
C GLY A 984 -2.94 0.00 -2.94
N THR A 985 -1.74 0.12 -3.52
CA THR A 985 -0.81 1.26 -3.32
C THR A 985 -0.84 2.15 -4.57
N ALA A 986 -1.94 2.89 -4.74
CA ALA A 986 -2.20 3.71 -5.90
C ALA A 986 -1.79 5.19 -5.69
N VAL A 987 -0.50 5.44 -5.49
CA VAL A 987 0.12 6.77 -5.72
C VAL A 987 1.44 6.60 -6.47
N GLN A 988 1.69 7.44 -7.46
CA GLN A 988 2.86 7.35 -8.33
C GLN A 988 4.14 7.83 -7.64
N SER A 989 5.27 7.21 -7.98
CA SER A 989 6.59 7.85 -7.95
C SER A 989 7.58 7.07 -8.81
N THR A 990 8.00 7.63 -9.94
CA THR A 990 9.12 7.15 -10.77
C THR A 990 10.40 7.88 -10.40
N PRO A 991 11.52 7.16 -10.29
CA PRO A 991 12.85 7.73 -10.52
C PRO A 991 13.39 7.30 -11.89
N PHE A 992 14.04 8.22 -12.60
CA PHE A 992 14.82 7.95 -13.82
C PHE A 992 14.10 7.20 -14.94
N SER A 993 12.97 7.77 -15.38
CA SER A 993 12.71 7.87 -16.82
C SER A 993 12.11 9.25 -17.08
N LEU A 994 12.84 10.08 -17.81
CA LEU A 994 12.51 11.48 -18.04
C LEU A 994 12.20 11.64 -19.53
N ALA A 995 10.90 11.66 -19.82
CA ALA A 995 10.32 11.74 -21.15
C ALA A 995 8.94 12.42 -21.04
N GLY A 996 8.89 13.72 -21.35
CA GLY A 996 7.71 14.55 -21.08
C GLY A 996 6.49 14.25 -21.96
N GLY A 997 5.61 13.37 -21.49
CA GLY A 997 4.33 13.00 -22.14
C GLY A 997 3.20 14.05 -22.05
N LYS A 998 3.50 15.31 -22.41
CA LYS A 998 2.63 16.50 -22.54
C LYS A 998 1.27 16.49 -21.81
N ALA A 999 1.17 17.31 -20.76
CA ALA A 999 -0.08 17.64 -20.07
C ALA A 999 -0.95 18.64 -20.89
N ALA A 1000 -1.55 18.16 -21.98
CA ALA A 1000 -2.51 18.92 -22.78
C ALA A 1000 -3.88 18.98 -22.08
N PHE A 1001 -4.04 19.87 -21.08
CA PHE A 1001 -5.35 20.38 -20.63
C PHE A 1001 -5.23 21.68 -19.81
N GLY A 1002 -4.81 22.77 -20.47
CA GLY A 1002 -4.76 24.12 -19.91
C GLY A 1002 -5.63 25.10 -20.69
N ALA A 1003 -6.56 25.77 -20.00
CA ALA A 1003 -7.33 26.93 -20.46
C ALA A 1003 -8.26 26.78 -21.70
N ILE A 1004 -9.42 26.15 -21.51
CA ILE A 1004 -10.62 26.54 -22.28
C ILE A 1004 -11.17 27.84 -21.66
N ARG A 1005 -10.87 29.00 -22.29
CA ARG A 1005 -11.58 30.26 -22.04
C ARG A 1005 -11.90 30.96 -23.37
N PRO A 1006 -13.17 31.29 -23.66
CA PRO A 1006 -13.55 32.02 -24.87
C PRO A 1006 -13.20 33.50 -24.73
N GLY A 1007 -12.33 34.01 -25.62
CA GLY A 1007 -12.03 35.44 -25.69
C GLY A 1007 -12.90 36.17 -26.72
N ALA A 1008 -13.68 37.17 -26.30
CA ALA A 1008 -14.45 38.02 -27.22
C ALA A 1008 -14.54 39.48 -26.74
N ALA A 1009 -14.12 40.39 -27.65
CA ALA A 1009 -14.47 41.82 -27.83
C ALA A 1009 -14.78 42.76 -26.64
N ARG A 1010 -14.26 44.00 -26.73
CA ARG A 1010 -14.55 45.13 -25.83
C ARG A 1010 -15.77 45.96 -26.27
N THR A 1011 -16.76 46.10 -25.38
CA THR A 1011 -17.59 47.30 -25.14
C THR A 1011 -18.20 47.16 -23.74
N GLY A 1012 -18.26 48.15 -22.84
CA GLY A 1012 -17.78 49.52 -22.91
C GLY A 1012 -18.87 50.56 -22.59
N PHE A 1013 -19.35 50.60 -21.35
CA PHE A 1013 -19.92 51.78 -20.65
C PHE A 1013 -20.06 51.46 -19.14
N ASP A 1014 -20.40 52.47 -18.34
CA ASP A 1014 -20.12 52.53 -16.89
C ASP A 1014 -21.29 52.18 -15.95
N ASP A 1015 -20.90 51.99 -14.68
CA ASP A 1015 -21.61 52.27 -13.42
C ASP A 1015 -22.68 51.34 -12.81
N GLU A 1016 -22.61 51.37 -11.47
CA GLU A 1016 -23.53 50.97 -10.38
C GLU A 1016 -23.81 49.48 -10.04
N GLU A 1017 -23.46 49.21 -8.78
CA GLU A 1017 -23.78 48.14 -7.81
C GLU A 1017 -24.89 47.11 -8.13
N ASP A 1018 -24.53 45.83 -8.12
CA ASP A 1018 -25.27 44.77 -7.40
C ASP A 1018 -24.33 43.58 -7.08
N GLU A 1019 -24.08 43.30 -5.80
CA GLU A 1019 -23.38 42.08 -5.34
C GLU A 1019 -24.39 40.95 -5.12
N GLU A 1020 -24.72 40.18 -6.16
CA GLU A 1020 -25.44 38.90 -6.01
C GLU A 1020 -24.50 37.67 -5.94
N ASP A 1021 -24.82 36.74 -5.06
CA ASP A 1021 -24.01 35.57 -4.70
C ASP A 1021 -23.71 34.62 -5.88
N SER A 1022 -22.45 34.58 -6.32
CA SER A 1022 -21.95 33.50 -7.20
C SER A 1022 -21.67 32.17 -6.45
N SER A 1023 -22.44 31.88 -5.40
CA SER A 1023 -22.29 30.68 -4.54
C SER A 1023 -22.99 29.44 -5.11
N THR A 1024 -22.89 29.20 -6.43
CA THR A 1024 -23.61 28.10 -7.09
C THR A 1024 -22.81 27.38 -8.18
N THR A 1025 -22.06 26.34 -7.80
CA THR A 1025 -21.82 25.17 -8.67
C THR A 1025 -21.36 23.94 -7.87
N ASN A 1026 -22.31 23.19 -7.32
CA ASN A 1026 -22.10 21.77 -6.97
C ASN A 1026 -22.07 20.95 -8.29
N GLY A 1027 -21.05 21.20 -9.11
CA GLY A 1027 -20.93 20.64 -10.46
C GLY A 1027 -20.37 19.23 -10.47
N GLN A 1028 -20.88 18.41 -11.40
CA GLN A 1028 -20.31 17.12 -11.76
C GLN A 1028 -18.87 17.32 -12.26
N LYS A 1029 -17.92 16.50 -11.80
CA LYS A 1029 -16.53 16.53 -12.28
C LYS A 1029 -16.30 15.50 -13.38
N VAL A 1030 -15.44 15.88 -14.34
CA VAL A 1030 -14.85 15.00 -15.36
C VAL A 1030 -13.34 15.08 -15.18
N GLU A 1031 -12.70 13.93 -14.96
CA GLU A 1031 -11.27 13.80 -14.74
C GLU A 1031 -10.67 12.85 -15.78
N LEU A 1032 -9.46 13.13 -16.25
CA LEU A 1032 -8.67 12.18 -17.03
C LEU A 1032 -7.55 11.66 -16.12
N ARG A 1033 -7.60 10.36 -15.80
CA ARG A 1033 -6.58 9.72 -14.94
C ARG A 1033 -5.70 8.82 -15.81
N GLU A 1034 -4.40 8.82 -15.58
CA GLU A 1034 -3.47 7.86 -16.18
C GLU A 1034 -2.97 6.90 -15.10
N GLY A 1035 -2.98 5.61 -15.40
CA GLY A 1035 -2.62 4.56 -14.46
C GLY A 1035 -2.68 3.19 -15.09
N GLU A 1036 -2.62 2.15 -14.27
CA GLU A 1036 -2.72 0.75 -14.69
C GLU A 1036 -4.03 0.49 -15.45
N ILE A 1037 -3.94 -0.27 -16.55
CA ILE A 1037 -5.13 -0.64 -17.33
C ILE A 1037 -6.12 -1.42 -16.47
N SER A 1038 -7.37 -0.94 -16.40
CA SER A 1038 -8.42 -1.58 -15.60
C SER A 1038 -9.10 -2.75 -16.33
N LEU A 1039 -9.63 -3.72 -15.57
CA LEU A 1039 -10.33 -4.91 -16.11
C LEU A 1039 -11.39 -4.58 -17.18
N GLU A 1040 -12.12 -3.47 -17.03
CA GLU A 1040 -13.13 -3.06 -18.02
C GLU A 1040 -12.51 -2.57 -19.33
N GLN A 1041 -11.33 -1.96 -19.30
CA GLN A 1041 -10.56 -1.63 -20.51
C GLN A 1041 -9.98 -2.89 -21.15
N ALA A 1042 -9.51 -3.87 -20.34
CA ALA A 1042 -9.10 -5.18 -20.86
C ALA A 1042 -10.27 -5.95 -21.48
N ARG A 1043 -11.48 -5.91 -20.90
CA ARG A 1043 -12.72 -6.43 -21.50
C ARG A 1043 -13.03 -5.74 -22.82
N ARG A 1044 -12.95 -4.42 -22.90
CA ARG A 1044 -13.18 -3.64 -24.14
C ARG A 1044 -12.15 -3.99 -25.23
N ILE A 1045 -10.86 -4.09 -24.90
CA ILE A 1045 -9.82 -4.61 -25.82
C ILE A 1045 -10.18 -6.03 -26.30
N THR A 1046 -10.64 -6.90 -25.40
CA THR A 1046 -10.98 -8.30 -25.70
C THR A 1046 -12.19 -8.41 -26.63
N MET A 1047 -13.26 -7.66 -26.34
CA MET A 1047 -14.48 -7.58 -27.14
C MET A 1047 -14.22 -6.99 -28.53
N GLN A 1048 -13.47 -5.88 -28.61
CA GLN A 1048 -13.11 -5.26 -29.89
C GLN A 1048 -12.15 -6.13 -30.72
N SER A 1049 -11.28 -6.91 -30.07
CA SER A 1049 -10.43 -7.91 -30.73
C SER A 1049 -11.26 -9.06 -31.32
N ALA A 1050 -12.25 -9.58 -30.59
CA ALA A 1050 -13.18 -10.60 -31.10
C ALA A 1050 -13.93 -10.10 -32.35
N TRP A 1051 -14.52 -8.90 -32.30
CA TRP A 1051 -15.21 -8.29 -33.45
C TRP A 1051 -14.32 -8.12 -34.68
N ARG A 1052 -13.03 -7.82 -34.49
CA ARG A 1052 -12.05 -7.74 -35.58
C ARG A 1052 -11.69 -9.13 -36.13
N GLY A 1053 -11.58 -10.15 -35.28
CA GLY A 1053 -11.30 -11.53 -35.66
C GLY A 1053 -12.40 -12.22 -36.46
N PHE A 1054 -13.68 -11.84 -36.28
CA PHE A 1054 -14.79 -12.36 -37.10
C PHE A 1054 -14.77 -11.90 -38.57
N ARG A 1055 -13.76 -11.11 -38.98
CA ARG A 1055 -13.65 -10.49 -40.30
C ARG A 1055 -12.35 -10.81 -41.05
N SER A 1056 -11.44 -11.56 -40.42
CA SER A 1056 -10.11 -11.95 -40.95
C SER A 1056 -10.09 -13.37 -41.48
#